data_AF-A0A401Q1Q0-F1
#
_entry.id   AF-A0A401Q1Q0-F1
#
_cell.length_a   1.000
_cell.length_b   1.000
_cell.length_c   1.000
_cell.angle_alpha   90.00
_cell.angle_beta   90.00
_cell.angle_gamma   90.00
#
_symmetry.space_group_name_H-M   'P 1'
#
loop_
_entity.id
_entity.type
_entity.pdbx_description
1 polymer ?
#
loop_
_entity_poly.entity_id
_entity_poly.type
_entity_poly.pdbx_seq_one_letter_code
_entity_poly.pdbx_strand_id
1 'polypeptide(L)'
;MSVELEQAKVKVAEFQKQCEEYLVIIVQQKREADEQQKTVSSHSEKIAAEEIKCKIMAAGAQKELDEAMPALQEAMKALESLNKKDMTEIKSYGRPPVLVETVMQAVMILRGAEPTWAEAKKQLGESLVSDVGWQDGWMKTVAEKLDTLKRLYDEKLAQKEELRKRSEEMEIKLDRAAKLLSGLAAEKGRWEETVKGLESDMGYLVGDCLLASAFLSYMGPFLSNYREEIVSDIWMKEGLKVIDFQMTDYMRVLEMGVQFGSPVLLQNVQEDLDPSLAPILNKSVTKVAGRMVMKLGDKEIEYNKEFRFYITTKLSNPHYAPEISTKTTIVNFAVKVQGLEAQLLGNVVRKERPELEEQKDSLVMNIAAGKKKLKELEDEILRLLNEATGSLLDDVQLVNTLQTSKVTATEVAEQIESSETTEVKIDSAREGYRSCAERASILFFVLNDMGKIDPMYQFSLDAYIDLFNLSIEKSKRSPKLHERIVNLNEYHTYAVYRYTCRGLFERHKLLFSFQVCIKILEVAGKLNMDEYNFFLRGGVVLDREEQMDNPCPGWLADINWDNITELDKLTNFHGIMNSFEQYPKDWHAWYTNAEPETAVLPVEWDNTCNELQRMLIVRSLRQDRVAFCVTSFIVNNLGSKFVEPPVLDMKSVIDDSNARTPLIFVLSPGVDPTNSLLQLADYSGMASRFLALSLGQGQAPIATRMITEGVSEGNWVFLANCHLSLSWMPQLDKLIEQLQIQDPHPDFRLWISSSPHPDFPVSILQTSIKMTTEPPKGIKANMKRLYNLVSDQQFKRCTKPKKYKKLLFAMCFFHSILLERKKFQQLGWNIIYGFNDSDFEVGKSNRE
;
A
#
# COMPACT_ATOMS: atom_id res chain seq x y z
N MET A 1 25.51 -12.91 -13.77
CA MET A 1 24.51 -12.01 -14.39
C MET A 1 24.90 -11.47 -15.76
N SER A 2 25.75 -10.44 -15.92
CA SER A 2 26.06 -9.91 -17.28
C SER A 2 26.67 -10.97 -18.21
N VAL A 3 27.54 -11.84 -17.69
CA VAL A 3 28.17 -12.92 -18.47
C VAL A 3 27.18 -14.04 -18.84
N GLU A 4 26.25 -14.37 -17.94
CA GLU A 4 25.20 -15.38 -18.19
C GLU A 4 24.14 -14.85 -19.16
N LEU A 5 23.81 -13.56 -19.07
CA LEU A 5 22.90 -12.89 -20.00
C LEU A 5 23.50 -12.86 -21.42
N GLU A 6 24.79 -12.56 -21.54
CA GLU A 6 25.47 -12.53 -22.84
C GLU A 6 25.57 -13.93 -23.45
N GLN A 7 25.81 -14.96 -22.62
CA GLN A 7 25.79 -16.35 -23.07
C GLN A 7 24.39 -16.82 -23.50
N ALA A 8 23.35 -16.39 -22.77
CA ALA A 8 21.96 -16.68 -23.14
C ALA A 8 21.55 -15.96 -24.43
N LYS A 9 21.93 -14.68 -24.60
CA LYS A 9 21.69 -13.91 -25.84
C LYS A 9 22.33 -14.57 -27.05
N VAL A 10 23.56 -15.06 -26.92
CA VAL A 10 24.26 -15.76 -28.01
C VAL A 10 23.54 -17.05 -28.39
N LYS A 11 23.13 -17.87 -27.40
CA LYS A 11 22.34 -19.09 -27.65
C LYS A 11 20.99 -18.81 -28.29
N VAL A 12 20.27 -17.79 -27.81
CA VAL A 12 18.97 -17.40 -28.36
C VAL A 12 19.14 -16.96 -29.81
N ALA A 13 20.13 -16.13 -30.12
CA ALA A 13 20.41 -15.69 -31.49
C ALA A 13 20.80 -16.87 -32.42
N GLU A 14 21.54 -17.84 -31.90
CA GLU A 14 21.94 -19.05 -32.65
C GLU A 14 20.74 -19.95 -32.95
N PHE A 15 19.87 -20.21 -31.98
CA PHE A 15 18.60 -20.93 -32.20
C PHE A 15 17.64 -20.16 -33.10
N GLN A 16 17.69 -18.83 -33.10
CA GLN A 16 16.85 -17.99 -33.96
C GLN A 16 17.28 -18.06 -35.41
N LYS A 17 18.60 -18.02 -35.66
CA LYS A 17 19.15 -18.22 -37.01
C LYS A 17 18.82 -19.61 -37.54
N GLN A 18 18.89 -20.63 -36.69
CA GLN A 18 18.43 -21.97 -37.02
C GLN A 18 16.93 -22.00 -37.35
N CYS A 19 16.08 -21.32 -36.56
CA CYS A 19 14.64 -21.22 -36.83
C CYS A 19 14.30 -20.45 -38.12
N GLU A 20 15.02 -19.37 -38.45
CA GLU A 20 14.86 -18.62 -39.71
C GLU A 20 15.33 -19.45 -40.93
N GLU A 21 16.43 -20.18 -40.81
CA GLU A 21 16.88 -21.14 -41.82
C GLU A 21 15.86 -22.29 -41.98
N TYR A 22 15.33 -22.82 -40.88
CA TYR A 22 14.22 -23.76 -40.91
C TYR A 22 12.96 -23.15 -41.53
N LEU A 23 12.70 -21.85 -41.40
CA LEU A 23 11.53 -21.19 -42.00
C LEU A 23 11.62 -21.16 -43.52
N VAL A 24 12.81 -20.87 -44.07
CA VAL A 24 13.07 -20.98 -45.51
C VAL A 24 12.90 -22.42 -45.96
N ILE A 25 13.46 -23.38 -45.21
CA ILE A 25 13.32 -24.81 -45.48
C ILE A 25 11.87 -25.25 -45.36
N ILE A 26 11.08 -24.75 -44.41
CA ILE A 26 9.68 -25.09 -44.18
C ILE A 26 8.80 -24.49 -45.27
N VAL A 27 9.02 -23.25 -45.71
CA VAL A 27 8.29 -22.65 -46.83
C VAL A 27 8.61 -23.37 -48.13
N GLN A 28 9.87 -23.77 -48.31
CA GLN A 28 10.32 -24.57 -49.44
C GLN A 28 9.75 -25.98 -49.39
N GLN A 29 9.82 -26.66 -48.24
CA GLN A 29 9.24 -27.98 -47.99
C GLN A 29 7.73 -27.96 -48.02
N LYS A 30 7.05 -26.86 -47.65
CA LYS A 30 5.60 -26.70 -47.80
C LYS A 30 5.21 -26.56 -49.26
N ARG A 31 5.97 -25.79 -50.05
CA ARG A 31 5.80 -25.73 -51.51
C ARG A 31 6.06 -27.09 -52.15
N GLU A 32 7.14 -27.76 -51.76
CA GLU A 32 7.50 -29.10 -52.22
C GLU A 32 6.48 -30.15 -51.76
N ALA A 33 5.92 -30.01 -50.55
CA ALA A 33 4.85 -30.87 -50.03
C ALA A 33 3.52 -30.61 -50.74
N ASP A 34 3.15 -29.37 -51.02
CA ASP A 34 1.96 -29.01 -51.79
C ASP A 34 2.08 -29.51 -53.25
N GLU A 35 3.27 -29.41 -53.84
CA GLU A 35 3.60 -29.99 -55.15
C GLU A 35 3.62 -31.52 -55.09
N GLN A 36 4.26 -32.13 -54.09
CA GLN A 36 4.26 -33.58 -53.89
C GLN A 36 2.85 -34.10 -53.59
N GLN A 37 2.01 -33.39 -52.86
CA GLN A 37 0.64 -33.78 -52.55
C GLN A 37 -0.24 -33.69 -53.79
N LYS A 38 -0.05 -32.67 -54.64
CA LYS A 38 -0.65 -32.65 -56.00
C LYS A 38 -0.15 -33.81 -56.86
N THR A 39 1.15 -34.13 -56.79
CA THR A 39 1.77 -35.18 -57.60
C THR A 39 1.37 -36.57 -57.11
N VAL A 40 1.25 -36.77 -55.80
CA VAL A 40 0.79 -37.98 -55.10
C VAL A 40 -0.71 -38.15 -55.27
N SER A 41 -1.51 -37.08 -55.22
CA SER A 41 -2.92 -37.11 -55.61
C SER A 41 -3.07 -37.62 -57.05
N SER A 42 -2.36 -36.99 -58.01
CA SER A 42 -2.36 -37.41 -59.41
C SER A 42 -1.82 -38.83 -59.62
N HIS A 43 -0.74 -39.21 -58.94
CA HIS A 43 -0.20 -40.57 -58.99
C HIS A 43 -1.12 -41.58 -58.30
N SER A 44 -1.81 -41.21 -57.23
CA SER A 44 -2.73 -42.10 -56.50
C SER A 44 -3.97 -42.42 -57.33
N GLU A 45 -4.47 -41.45 -58.10
CA GLU A 45 -5.57 -41.63 -59.05
C GLU A 45 -5.14 -42.53 -60.22
N LYS A 46 -3.93 -42.32 -60.76
CA LYS A 46 -3.34 -43.18 -61.80
C LYS A 46 -3.08 -44.60 -61.31
N ILE A 47 -2.47 -44.74 -60.13
CA ILE A 47 -2.17 -46.03 -59.50
C ILE A 47 -3.47 -46.73 -59.13
N ALA A 48 -4.52 -46.05 -58.63
CA ALA A 48 -5.83 -46.67 -58.38
C ALA A 48 -6.51 -47.15 -59.68
N ALA A 49 -6.37 -46.40 -60.78
CA ALA A 49 -6.87 -46.82 -62.08
C ALA A 49 -6.09 -48.03 -62.65
N GLU A 50 -4.76 -48.05 -62.48
CA GLU A 50 -3.88 -49.16 -62.85
C GLU A 50 -4.09 -50.39 -61.94
N GLU A 51 -4.37 -50.18 -60.66
CA GLU A 51 -4.69 -51.20 -59.66
C GLU A 51 -5.95 -51.97 -60.07
N ILE A 52 -7.01 -51.25 -60.43
CA ILE A 52 -8.26 -51.84 -60.94
C ILE A 52 -7.99 -52.61 -62.23
N LYS A 53 -7.19 -52.06 -63.16
CA LYS A 53 -6.83 -52.74 -64.41
C LYS A 53 -6.04 -54.02 -64.19
N CYS A 54 -4.99 -54.00 -63.36
CA CYS A 54 -4.18 -55.16 -63.04
C CYS A 54 -4.98 -56.23 -62.30
N LYS A 55 -5.88 -55.84 -61.40
CA LYS A 55 -6.75 -56.77 -60.68
C LYS A 55 -7.76 -57.45 -61.62
N ILE A 56 -8.35 -56.70 -62.55
CA ILE A 56 -9.24 -57.24 -63.58
C ILE A 56 -8.47 -58.17 -64.52
N MET A 57 -7.28 -57.79 -64.96
CA MET A 57 -6.43 -58.62 -65.84
C MET A 57 -5.99 -59.92 -65.15
N ALA A 58 -5.58 -59.86 -63.89
CA ALA A 58 -5.19 -61.04 -63.11
C ALA A 58 -6.39 -61.97 -62.84
N ALA A 59 -7.56 -61.42 -62.52
CA ALA A 59 -8.78 -62.20 -62.33
C ALA A 59 -9.27 -62.83 -63.65
N GLY A 60 -9.15 -62.11 -64.77
CA GLY A 60 -9.47 -62.63 -66.10
C GLY A 60 -8.55 -63.78 -66.52
N ALA A 61 -7.23 -63.61 -66.37
CA ALA A 61 -6.26 -64.65 -66.70
C ALA A 61 -6.41 -65.90 -65.82
N GLN A 62 -6.71 -65.74 -64.53
CA GLN A 62 -6.97 -66.87 -63.64
C GLN A 62 -8.23 -67.63 -64.04
N LYS A 63 -9.30 -66.91 -64.42
CA LYS A 63 -10.55 -67.52 -64.87
C LYS A 63 -10.38 -68.32 -66.17
N GLU A 64 -9.65 -67.77 -67.15
CA GLU A 64 -9.35 -68.49 -68.41
C GLU A 64 -8.49 -69.74 -68.17
N LEU A 65 -7.55 -69.67 -67.22
CA LEU A 65 -6.77 -70.83 -66.81
C LEU A 65 -7.64 -71.90 -66.13
N ASP A 66 -8.52 -71.50 -65.21
CA ASP A 66 -9.44 -72.40 -64.51
C ASP A 66 -10.46 -73.05 -65.46
N GLU A 67 -10.84 -72.37 -66.55
CA GLU A 67 -11.72 -72.91 -67.60
C GLU A 67 -10.98 -73.90 -68.53
N ALA A 68 -9.69 -73.68 -68.82
CA ALA A 68 -8.92 -74.54 -69.73
C ALA A 68 -8.34 -75.80 -69.05
N MET A 69 -8.06 -75.73 -67.76
CA MET A 69 -7.42 -76.82 -66.98
C MET A 69 -8.21 -78.15 -66.99
N PRO A 70 -9.56 -78.17 -66.83
CA PRO A 70 -10.34 -79.41 -66.82
C PRO A 70 -10.26 -80.16 -68.16
N ALA A 71 -10.37 -79.43 -69.28
CA ALA A 71 -10.30 -80.02 -70.62
C ALA A 71 -8.91 -80.60 -70.93
N LEU A 72 -7.85 -79.92 -70.47
CA LEU A 72 -6.48 -80.42 -70.58
C LEU A 72 -6.26 -81.69 -69.75
N GLN A 73 -6.74 -81.70 -68.50
CA GLN A 73 -6.63 -82.87 -67.61
C GLN A 73 -7.42 -84.07 -68.14
N GLU A 74 -8.60 -83.83 -68.72
CA GLU A 74 -9.41 -84.88 -69.34
C GLU A 74 -8.73 -85.46 -70.60
N ALA A 75 -8.14 -84.61 -71.43
CA ALA A 75 -7.34 -85.03 -72.58
C ALA A 75 -6.08 -85.83 -72.17
N MET A 76 -5.41 -85.45 -71.08
CA MET A 76 -4.27 -86.19 -70.53
C MET A 76 -4.68 -87.58 -70.02
N LYS A 77 -5.82 -87.67 -69.32
CA LYS A 77 -6.36 -88.94 -68.82
C LYS A 77 -6.75 -89.88 -69.96
N ALA A 78 -7.26 -89.33 -71.07
CA ALA A 78 -7.55 -90.09 -72.28
C ALA A 78 -6.26 -90.60 -72.96
N LEU A 79 -5.19 -89.80 -72.96
CA LEU A 79 -3.90 -90.20 -73.53
C LEU A 79 -3.25 -91.38 -72.78
N GLU A 80 -3.37 -91.43 -71.46
CA GLU A 80 -2.86 -92.54 -70.63
C GLU A 80 -3.59 -93.88 -70.87
N SER A 81 -4.78 -93.85 -71.49
CA SER A 81 -5.57 -95.06 -71.78
C SER A 81 -5.19 -95.76 -73.10
N LEU A 82 -4.34 -95.14 -73.93
CA LEU A 82 -3.90 -95.69 -75.22
C LEU A 82 -2.77 -96.72 -75.04
N ASN A 83 -2.93 -97.92 -75.58
CA ASN A 83 -1.93 -98.98 -75.50
C ASN A 83 -1.15 -99.13 -76.81
N LYS A 84 0.08 -99.65 -76.72
CA LYS A 84 0.98 -99.83 -77.88
C LYS A 84 0.38 -100.67 -79.03
N LYS A 85 -0.62 -101.51 -78.72
CA LYS A 85 -1.36 -102.30 -79.72
C LYS A 85 -2.22 -101.43 -80.65
N ASP A 86 -2.87 -100.41 -80.12
CA ASP A 86 -3.78 -99.53 -80.87
C ASP A 86 -3.00 -98.70 -81.92
N MET A 87 -1.79 -98.26 -81.56
CA MET A 87 -0.87 -97.59 -82.50
C MET A 87 -0.32 -98.53 -83.58
N THR A 88 -0.25 -99.83 -83.30
CA THR A 88 0.18 -100.84 -84.29
C THR A 88 -0.93 -101.12 -85.30
N GLU A 89 -2.19 -101.05 -84.87
CA GLU A 89 -3.38 -101.21 -85.73
C GLU A 89 -3.50 -100.07 -86.75
N ILE A 90 -3.33 -98.81 -86.30
CA ILE A 90 -3.30 -97.64 -87.20
C ILE A 90 -2.16 -97.74 -88.22
N LYS A 91 -0.99 -98.27 -87.82
CA LYS A 91 0.17 -98.48 -88.71
C LYS A 91 -0.09 -99.49 -89.83
N SER A 92 -0.99 -100.46 -89.61
CA SER A 92 -1.29 -101.52 -90.58
C SER A 92 -2.13 -101.02 -91.77
N TYR A 93 -2.76 -99.84 -91.67
CA TYR A 93 -3.56 -99.31 -92.77
C TYR A 93 -2.70 -98.90 -93.98
N GLY A 94 -3.02 -99.49 -95.13
CA GLY A 94 -2.47 -99.11 -96.44
C GLY A 94 -3.12 -97.83 -97.00
N ARG A 95 -4.42 -97.62 -96.74
CA ARG A 95 -5.15 -96.37 -96.92
C ARG A 95 -6.03 -96.12 -95.69
N PRO A 96 -5.78 -95.08 -94.89
CA PRO A 96 -6.56 -94.81 -93.69
C PRO A 96 -7.97 -94.27 -94.04
N PRO A 97 -8.95 -94.43 -93.14
CA PRO A 97 -10.22 -93.71 -93.23
C PRO A 97 -9.99 -92.20 -93.20
N VAL A 98 -10.78 -91.43 -93.96
CA VAL A 98 -10.62 -89.97 -94.14
C VAL A 98 -10.51 -89.23 -92.80
N LEU A 99 -11.31 -89.61 -91.80
CA LEU A 99 -11.27 -88.98 -90.48
C LEU A 99 -9.93 -89.19 -89.74
N VAL A 100 -9.34 -90.39 -89.85
CA VAL A 100 -8.03 -90.69 -89.24
C VAL A 100 -6.92 -89.92 -89.96
N GLU A 101 -7.03 -89.80 -91.29
CA GLU A 101 -6.10 -88.99 -92.09
C GLU A 101 -6.20 -87.50 -91.71
N THR A 102 -7.41 -86.93 -91.63
CA THR A 102 -7.60 -85.52 -91.25
C THR A 102 -7.07 -85.22 -89.85
N VAL A 103 -7.30 -86.11 -88.87
CA VAL A 103 -6.78 -85.93 -87.51
C VAL A 103 -5.26 -86.02 -87.49
N MET A 104 -4.66 -86.99 -88.19
CA MET A 104 -3.21 -87.12 -88.25
C MET A 104 -2.56 -85.98 -89.04
N GLN A 105 -3.22 -85.45 -90.07
CA GLN A 105 -2.80 -84.23 -90.75
C GLN A 105 -2.80 -83.03 -89.80
N ALA A 106 -3.85 -82.87 -88.98
CA ALA A 106 -3.89 -81.80 -87.98
C ALA A 106 -2.78 -81.94 -86.91
N VAL A 107 -2.50 -83.17 -86.46
CA VAL A 107 -1.38 -83.44 -85.53
C VAL A 107 -0.02 -83.13 -86.19
N MET A 108 0.18 -83.47 -87.47
CA MET A 108 1.41 -83.14 -88.18
C MET A 108 1.58 -81.62 -88.36
N ILE A 109 0.50 -80.90 -88.67
CA ILE A 109 0.51 -79.42 -88.74
C ILE A 109 0.90 -78.82 -87.38
N LEU A 110 0.32 -79.32 -86.29
CA LEU A 110 0.66 -78.86 -84.93
C LEU A 110 2.11 -79.16 -84.54
N ARG A 111 2.72 -80.22 -85.10
CA ARG A 111 4.15 -80.54 -84.96
C ARG A 111 5.04 -79.85 -86.00
N GLY A 112 4.47 -79.07 -86.93
CA GLY A 112 5.21 -78.36 -87.98
C GLY A 112 5.73 -79.25 -89.11
N ALA A 113 5.16 -80.43 -89.32
CA ALA A 113 5.55 -81.39 -90.37
C ALA A 113 4.55 -81.41 -91.55
N GLU A 114 4.96 -81.97 -92.71
CA GLU A 114 4.11 -82.01 -93.91
C GLU A 114 2.82 -82.84 -93.67
N PRO A 115 1.63 -82.30 -93.99
CA PRO A 115 0.34 -82.93 -93.71
C PRO A 115 0.01 -84.02 -94.74
N THR A 116 0.84 -85.06 -94.82
CA THR A 116 0.58 -86.23 -95.65
C THR A 116 0.59 -87.50 -94.82
N TRP A 117 -0.25 -88.48 -95.18
CA TRP A 117 -0.27 -89.77 -94.49
C TRP A 117 1.08 -90.49 -94.55
N ALA A 118 1.86 -90.27 -95.61
CA ALA A 118 3.20 -90.84 -95.75
C ALA A 118 4.14 -90.34 -94.63
N GLU A 119 4.15 -89.04 -94.35
CA GLU A 119 4.98 -88.47 -93.28
C GLU A 119 4.42 -88.80 -91.90
N ALA A 120 3.09 -88.79 -91.73
CA ALA A 120 2.45 -89.22 -90.48
C ALA A 120 2.79 -90.68 -90.13
N LYS A 121 2.79 -91.58 -91.13
CA LYS A 121 3.16 -92.99 -90.96
C LYS A 121 4.65 -93.18 -90.65
N LYS A 122 5.52 -92.32 -91.20
CA LYS A 122 6.95 -92.30 -90.89
C LYS A 122 7.20 -91.85 -89.45
N GLN A 123 6.56 -90.76 -89.01
CA GLN A 123 6.68 -90.30 -87.62
C GLN A 123 6.05 -91.27 -86.62
N LEU A 124 4.99 -91.99 -86.98
CA LEU A 124 4.46 -93.13 -86.21
C LEU A 124 5.47 -94.29 -86.05
N GLY A 125 6.54 -94.33 -86.87
CA GLY A 125 7.61 -95.31 -86.79
C GLY A 125 8.77 -94.93 -85.86
N GLU A 126 8.92 -93.64 -85.53
CA GLU A 126 9.84 -93.16 -84.50
C GLU A 126 9.17 -93.30 -83.13
N SER A 127 9.93 -93.66 -82.10
CA SER A 127 9.41 -93.98 -80.76
C SER A 127 8.66 -92.80 -80.13
N LEU A 128 7.35 -92.73 -80.36
CA LEU A 128 6.42 -91.66 -79.97
C LEU A 128 6.08 -91.60 -78.46
N VAL A 129 6.91 -92.17 -77.58
CA VAL A 129 6.57 -92.32 -76.16
C VAL A 129 7.48 -91.50 -75.22
N SER A 130 8.39 -90.66 -75.71
CA SER A 130 9.33 -89.93 -74.83
C SER A 130 9.39 -88.40 -74.99
N ASP A 131 8.41 -87.74 -75.60
CA ASP A 131 8.49 -86.28 -75.81
C ASP A 131 7.21 -85.51 -75.38
N VAL A 132 6.75 -85.80 -74.17
CA VAL A 132 5.62 -85.11 -73.50
C VAL A 132 6.11 -84.00 -72.55
N GLY A 133 7.20 -83.30 -72.88
CA GLY A 133 7.84 -82.28 -72.02
C GLY A 133 7.31 -80.84 -72.17
N TRP A 134 6.41 -80.58 -73.10
CA TRP A 134 5.89 -79.22 -73.41
C TRP A 134 4.89 -78.70 -72.36
N GLN A 135 4.35 -79.59 -71.52
CA GLN A 135 3.24 -79.31 -70.58
C GLN A 135 3.73 -78.62 -69.30
N ASP A 136 4.86 -79.05 -68.73
CA ASP A 136 5.45 -78.44 -67.53
C ASP A 136 6.03 -77.04 -67.80
N GLY A 137 6.53 -76.80 -69.02
CA GLY A 137 7.08 -75.50 -69.43
C GLY A 137 6.02 -74.41 -69.56
N TRP A 138 4.86 -74.73 -70.15
CA TRP A 138 3.77 -73.76 -70.31
C TRP A 138 3.11 -73.43 -68.96
N MET A 139 2.85 -74.42 -68.10
CA MET A 139 2.32 -74.18 -66.75
C MET A 139 3.27 -73.34 -65.87
N LYS A 140 4.60 -73.60 -65.92
CA LYS A 140 5.58 -72.75 -65.22
C LYS A 140 5.57 -71.31 -65.75
N THR A 141 5.54 -71.13 -67.07
CA THR A 141 5.57 -69.80 -67.69
C THR A 141 4.33 -68.97 -67.33
N VAL A 142 3.16 -69.61 -67.25
CA VAL A 142 1.90 -68.94 -66.88
C VAL A 142 1.86 -68.64 -65.37
N ALA A 143 2.31 -69.57 -64.53
CA ALA A 143 2.41 -69.36 -63.08
C ALA A 143 3.42 -68.25 -62.72
N GLU A 144 4.59 -68.22 -63.37
CA GLU A 144 5.60 -67.16 -63.20
C GLU A 144 5.08 -65.79 -63.61
N LYS A 145 4.31 -65.70 -64.71
CA LYS A 145 3.68 -64.45 -65.16
C LYS A 145 2.60 -63.94 -64.19
N LEU A 146 1.81 -64.85 -63.62
CA LEU A 146 0.79 -64.49 -62.62
C LEU A 146 1.44 -64.03 -61.30
N ASP A 147 2.52 -64.69 -60.89
CA ASP A 147 3.27 -64.34 -59.67
C ASP A 147 4.01 -63.00 -59.82
N THR A 148 4.59 -62.72 -60.99
CA THR A 148 5.17 -61.39 -61.27
C THR A 148 4.12 -60.29 -61.26
N LEU A 149 2.92 -60.52 -61.81
CA LEU A 149 1.82 -59.56 -61.76
C LEU A 149 1.32 -59.28 -60.33
N LYS A 150 1.23 -60.31 -59.49
CA LYS A 150 0.90 -60.15 -58.06
C LYS A 150 1.98 -59.38 -57.31
N ARG A 151 3.27 -59.69 -57.55
CA ARG A 151 4.38 -58.96 -56.93
C ARG A 151 4.41 -57.49 -57.30
N LEU A 152 4.14 -57.17 -58.58
CA LEU A 152 4.04 -55.79 -59.06
C LEU A 152 2.85 -55.03 -58.44
N TYR A 153 1.72 -55.71 -58.22
CA TYR A 153 0.57 -55.13 -57.52
C TYR A 153 0.90 -54.79 -56.06
N ASP A 154 1.48 -55.75 -55.32
CA ASP A 154 1.84 -55.56 -53.91
C ASP A 154 2.91 -54.48 -53.74
N GLU A 155 3.88 -54.40 -54.66
CA GLU A 155 4.92 -53.36 -54.67
C GLU A 155 4.33 -51.96 -54.89
N LYS A 156 3.35 -51.81 -55.78
CA LYS A 156 2.68 -50.52 -56.05
C LYS A 156 1.77 -50.08 -54.90
N LEU A 157 1.10 -51.03 -54.25
CA LEU A 157 0.30 -50.75 -53.06
C LEU A 157 1.16 -50.28 -51.89
N ALA A 158 2.30 -50.94 -51.66
CA ALA A 158 3.28 -50.54 -50.64
C ALA A 158 3.84 -49.13 -50.90
N GLN A 159 4.16 -48.79 -52.15
CA GLN A 159 4.62 -47.45 -52.53
C GLN A 159 3.56 -46.37 -52.26
N LYS A 160 2.28 -46.64 -52.53
CA LYS A 160 1.17 -45.70 -52.28
C LYS A 160 0.99 -45.44 -50.79
N GLU A 161 1.03 -46.48 -49.97
CA GLU A 161 0.82 -46.35 -48.52
C GLU A 161 2.00 -45.66 -47.82
N GLU A 162 3.24 -45.92 -48.27
CA GLU A 162 4.44 -45.22 -47.79
C GLU A 162 4.39 -43.72 -48.13
N LEU A 163 3.98 -43.35 -49.35
CA LEU A 163 3.85 -41.94 -49.74
C LEU A 163 2.74 -41.22 -48.97
N ARG A 164 1.61 -41.89 -48.73
CA ARG A 164 0.50 -41.34 -47.92
C ARG A 164 0.95 -41.06 -46.49
N LYS A 165 1.62 -42.04 -45.87
CA LYS A 165 2.13 -41.91 -44.50
C LYS A 165 3.16 -40.78 -44.36
N ARG A 166 4.07 -40.63 -45.33
CA ARG A 166 5.03 -39.51 -45.35
C ARG A 166 4.36 -38.14 -45.51
N SER A 167 3.30 -38.05 -46.31
CA SER A 167 2.53 -36.80 -46.49
C SER A 167 1.83 -36.39 -45.19
N GLU A 168 1.14 -37.32 -44.53
CA GLU A 168 0.45 -37.07 -43.25
C GLU A 168 1.44 -36.68 -42.13
N GLU A 169 2.59 -37.34 -42.05
CA GLU A 169 3.66 -36.99 -41.10
C GLU A 169 4.24 -35.59 -41.36
N MET A 170 4.39 -35.18 -42.62
CA MET A 170 4.90 -33.86 -43.00
C MET A 170 3.92 -32.73 -42.71
N GLU A 171 2.62 -32.94 -42.93
CA GLU A 171 1.57 -31.97 -42.65
C GLU A 171 1.46 -31.66 -41.15
N ILE A 172 1.53 -32.70 -40.31
CA ILE A 172 1.56 -32.56 -38.84
C ILE A 172 2.80 -31.75 -38.39
N LYS A 173 3.97 -32.02 -38.99
CA LYS A 173 5.18 -31.25 -38.69
C LYS A 173 5.04 -29.78 -39.10
N LEU A 174 4.46 -29.50 -40.27
CA LEU A 174 4.20 -28.14 -40.75
C LEU A 174 3.28 -27.33 -39.83
N ASP A 175 2.19 -27.94 -39.37
CA ASP A 175 1.26 -27.29 -38.42
C ASP A 175 1.94 -26.99 -37.07
N ARG A 176 2.74 -27.92 -36.55
CA ARG A 176 3.54 -27.70 -35.33
C ARG A 176 4.56 -26.57 -35.51
N ALA A 177 5.26 -26.55 -36.64
CA ALA A 177 6.22 -25.49 -36.95
C ALA A 177 5.55 -24.11 -36.96
N ALA A 178 4.41 -23.97 -37.63
CA ALA A 178 3.69 -22.70 -37.71
C ALA A 178 3.21 -22.20 -36.34
N LYS A 179 2.70 -23.10 -35.49
CA LYS A 179 2.30 -22.79 -34.12
C LYS A 179 3.50 -22.35 -33.27
N LEU A 180 4.62 -23.06 -33.36
CA LEU A 180 5.84 -22.74 -32.61
C LEU A 180 6.41 -21.36 -33.03
N LEU A 181 6.40 -21.06 -34.33
CA LEU A 181 6.90 -19.81 -34.89
C LEU A 181 6.07 -18.60 -34.49
N SER A 182 4.74 -18.69 -34.64
CA SER A 182 3.83 -17.63 -34.17
C SER A 182 3.86 -17.47 -32.64
N GLY A 183 4.12 -18.57 -31.92
CA GLY A 183 4.41 -18.58 -30.48
C GLY A 183 5.60 -17.70 -30.14
N LEU A 184 6.78 -18.07 -30.64
CA LEU A 184 8.08 -17.47 -30.33
C LEU A 184 8.28 -16.07 -30.93
N ALA A 185 7.65 -15.74 -32.04
CA ALA A 185 7.77 -14.41 -32.66
C ALA A 185 7.16 -13.31 -31.79
N ALA A 186 6.05 -13.59 -31.11
CA ALA A 186 5.44 -12.63 -30.18
C ALA A 186 6.28 -12.46 -28.90
N GLU A 187 6.85 -13.54 -28.37
CA GLU A 187 7.79 -13.51 -27.24
C GLU A 187 9.04 -12.71 -27.59
N LYS A 188 9.59 -12.90 -28.79
CA LYS A 188 10.72 -12.10 -29.31
C LYS A 188 10.43 -10.61 -29.27
N GLY A 189 9.27 -10.19 -29.80
CA GLY A 189 8.89 -8.78 -29.82
C GLY A 189 8.83 -8.19 -28.40
N ARG A 190 8.25 -8.92 -27.44
CA ARG A 190 8.21 -8.50 -26.04
C ARG A 190 9.60 -8.44 -25.42
N TRP A 191 10.43 -9.46 -25.61
CA TRP A 191 11.79 -9.47 -25.08
C TRP A 191 12.66 -8.38 -25.70
N GLU A 192 12.52 -8.07 -26.99
CA GLU A 192 13.21 -6.95 -27.63
C GLU A 192 12.81 -5.60 -27.03
N GLU A 193 11.53 -5.43 -26.71
CA GLU A 193 11.02 -4.23 -26.04
C GLU A 193 11.53 -4.14 -24.59
N THR A 194 11.46 -5.24 -23.83
CA THR A 194 12.02 -5.33 -22.47
C THR A 194 13.51 -5.07 -22.45
N VAL A 195 14.28 -5.62 -23.40
CA VAL A 195 15.72 -5.40 -23.52
C VAL A 195 16.03 -3.95 -23.83
N LYS A 196 15.30 -3.30 -24.75
CA LYS A 196 15.44 -1.86 -25.01
C LYS A 196 15.14 -1.02 -23.76
N GLY A 197 14.10 -1.38 -23.02
CA GLY A 197 13.78 -0.76 -21.73
C GLY A 197 14.93 -0.90 -20.73
N LEU A 198 15.42 -2.12 -20.53
CA LEU A 198 16.54 -2.42 -19.63
C LEU A 198 17.84 -1.74 -20.05
N GLU A 199 18.13 -1.62 -21.35
CA GLU A 199 19.30 -0.89 -21.85
C GLU A 199 19.21 0.60 -21.55
N SER A 200 18.02 1.19 -21.70
CA SER A 200 17.72 2.57 -21.30
C SER A 200 17.89 2.75 -19.79
N ASP A 201 17.26 1.87 -18.98
CA ASP A 201 17.35 1.89 -17.52
C ASP A 201 18.80 1.69 -17.04
N MET A 202 19.57 0.82 -17.69
CA MET A 202 20.99 0.62 -17.38
C MET A 202 21.83 1.87 -17.67
N GLY A 203 21.45 2.65 -18.69
CA GLY A 203 22.04 3.96 -18.97
C GLY A 203 21.76 4.99 -17.85
N TYR A 204 20.57 4.94 -17.25
CA TYR A 204 20.20 5.81 -16.11
C TYR A 204 20.65 5.28 -14.75
N LEU A 205 20.95 3.98 -14.63
CA LEU A 205 21.23 3.28 -13.38
C LEU A 205 22.31 3.95 -12.53
N VAL A 206 23.38 4.48 -13.14
CA VAL A 206 24.42 5.17 -12.37
C VAL A 206 23.88 6.46 -11.74
N GLY A 207 23.05 7.21 -12.48
CA GLY A 207 22.35 8.39 -11.98
C GLY A 207 21.30 8.04 -10.92
N ASP A 208 20.50 7.01 -11.16
CA ASP A 208 19.48 6.54 -10.22
C ASP A 208 20.10 5.98 -8.94
N CYS A 209 21.20 5.22 -9.03
CA CYS A 209 21.96 4.75 -7.88
C CYS A 209 22.64 5.91 -7.15
N LEU A 210 23.13 6.95 -7.86
CA LEU A 210 23.69 8.14 -7.22
C LEU A 210 22.60 8.91 -6.46
N LEU A 211 21.43 9.11 -7.08
CA LEU A 211 20.28 9.78 -6.46
C LEU A 211 19.73 8.95 -5.29
N ALA A 212 19.60 7.63 -5.44
CA ALA A 212 19.18 6.73 -4.37
C ALA A 212 20.21 6.67 -3.24
N SER A 213 21.50 6.63 -3.55
CA SER A 213 22.58 6.67 -2.55
C SER A 213 22.61 8.02 -1.85
N ALA A 214 22.44 9.14 -2.56
CA ALA A 214 22.33 10.46 -1.97
C ALA A 214 21.06 10.59 -1.12
N PHE A 215 19.94 10.04 -1.55
CA PHE A 215 18.69 10.04 -0.81
C PHE A 215 18.79 9.19 0.47
N LEU A 216 19.33 7.98 0.38
CA LEU A 216 19.56 7.10 1.54
C LEU A 216 20.62 7.67 2.50
N SER A 217 21.64 8.36 1.98
CA SER A 217 22.72 8.92 2.80
C SER A 217 22.38 10.28 3.41
N TYR A 218 21.56 11.09 2.75
CA TYR A 218 21.31 12.49 3.14
C TYR A 218 19.84 12.85 3.37
N MET A 219 18.86 12.07 2.91
CA MET A 219 17.44 12.45 2.99
C MET A 219 16.54 11.49 3.78
N GLY A 220 16.88 10.20 3.89
CA GLY A 220 16.35 9.23 4.85
C GLY A 220 14.89 9.35 5.35
N PRO A 221 13.85 9.33 4.50
CA PRO A 221 12.51 8.98 4.92
C PRO A 221 12.14 7.64 4.25
N PHE A 222 12.17 6.55 5.01
CA PHE A 222 11.66 5.27 4.49
C PHE A 222 10.17 5.37 4.19
N LEU A 223 9.73 4.75 3.09
CA LEU A 223 8.31 4.60 2.73
C LEU A 223 7.59 3.75 3.78
N SER A 224 6.32 4.04 4.05
CA SER A 224 5.52 3.35 5.09
C SER A 224 5.55 1.82 4.93
N ASN A 225 5.50 1.32 3.70
CA ASN A 225 5.52 -0.11 3.39
C ASN A 225 6.84 -0.78 3.80
N TYR A 226 7.97 -0.08 3.63
CA TYR A 226 9.28 -0.57 4.07
C TYR A 226 9.40 -0.57 5.60
N ARG A 227 8.70 0.35 6.28
CA ARG A 227 8.64 0.37 7.75
C ARG A 227 7.84 -0.82 8.28
N GLU A 228 6.73 -1.15 7.63
CA GLU A 228 5.91 -2.31 7.99
C GLU A 228 6.71 -3.61 7.81
N GLU A 229 7.36 -3.80 6.66
CA GLU A 229 8.24 -4.96 6.40
C GLU A 229 9.38 -5.09 7.43
N ILE A 230 10.04 -3.98 7.76
CA ILE A 230 11.07 -3.97 8.81
C ILE A 230 10.48 -4.42 10.16
N VAL A 231 9.30 -3.94 10.53
CA VAL A 231 8.69 -4.26 11.83
C VAL A 231 8.18 -5.70 11.87
N SER A 232 7.42 -6.13 10.86
CA SER A 232 6.77 -7.44 10.80
C SER A 232 7.73 -8.58 10.45
N ASP A 233 8.59 -8.39 9.47
CA ASP A 233 9.38 -9.46 8.88
C ASP A 233 10.82 -9.50 9.37
N ILE A 234 11.35 -8.39 9.89
CA ILE A 234 12.72 -8.34 10.42
C ILE A 234 12.69 -8.25 11.95
N TRP A 235 12.11 -7.20 12.54
CA TRP A 235 12.24 -6.93 13.98
C TRP A 235 11.44 -7.89 14.86
N MET A 236 10.20 -8.22 14.49
CA MET A 236 9.38 -9.15 15.28
C MET A 236 9.79 -10.62 15.13
N LYS A 237 10.28 -11.04 13.95
CA LYS A 237 10.79 -12.41 13.74
C LYS A 237 12.15 -12.65 14.39
N GLU A 238 13.06 -11.68 14.33
CA GLU A 238 14.43 -11.79 14.88
C GLU A 238 14.54 -11.47 16.38
N GLY A 239 13.42 -11.17 17.05
CA GLY A 239 13.36 -11.01 18.52
C GLY A 239 14.07 -9.76 19.05
N LEU A 240 13.69 -8.58 18.53
CA LEU A 240 14.20 -7.26 18.94
C LEU A 240 14.32 -7.09 20.45
N LYS A 241 15.51 -6.73 20.93
CA LYS A 241 15.78 -6.42 22.34
C LYS A 241 15.74 -4.91 22.55
N VAL A 242 14.83 -4.45 23.39
CA VAL A 242 14.68 -3.03 23.74
C VAL A 242 15.50 -2.73 25.00
N ILE A 243 16.33 -1.69 24.93
CA ILE A 243 17.17 -1.21 26.03
C ILE A 243 16.99 0.30 26.25
N ASP A 244 17.27 0.75 27.46
CA ASP A 244 17.24 2.16 27.91
C ASP A 244 18.45 2.39 28.83
N PHE A 245 19.08 3.57 28.78
CA PHE A 245 20.20 3.95 29.67
C PHE A 245 19.87 3.85 31.16
N GLN A 246 18.59 3.90 31.52
CA GLN A 246 18.15 3.71 32.90
C GLN A 246 18.15 2.24 33.36
N MET A 247 18.30 1.27 32.44
CA MET A 247 18.38 -0.14 32.80
C MET A 247 19.78 -0.48 33.31
N THR A 248 19.88 -1.19 34.43
CA THR A 248 21.17 -1.55 35.04
C THR A 248 21.95 -2.59 34.23
N ASP A 249 21.28 -3.36 33.38
CA ASP A 249 21.84 -4.46 32.59
C ASP A 249 21.92 -4.15 31.08
N TYR A 250 21.71 -2.90 30.65
CA TYR A 250 21.64 -2.53 29.23
C TYR A 250 22.90 -2.96 28.45
N MET A 251 24.09 -2.76 29.03
CA MET A 251 25.37 -3.17 28.41
C MET A 251 25.47 -4.68 28.24
N ARG A 252 24.94 -5.47 29.18
CA ARG A 252 24.94 -6.93 29.08
C ARG A 252 24.02 -7.42 27.98
N VAL A 253 22.84 -6.81 27.84
CA VAL A 253 21.91 -7.12 26.74
C VAL A 253 22.54 -6.75 25.40
N LEU A 254 23.26 -5.63 25.34
CA LEU A 254 23.98 -5.19 24.15
C LEU A 254 25.14 -6.13 23.80
N GLU A 255 25.93 -6.58 24.79
CA GLU A 255 26.98 -7.59 24.61
C GLU A 255 26.40 -8.88 23.99
N MET A 256 25.29 -9.38 24.53
CA MET A 256 24.61 -10.56 23.99
C MET A 256 24.07 -10.32 22.57
N GLY A 257 23.52 -9.14 22.30
CA GLY A 257 23.06 -8.77 20.96
C GLY A 257 24.19 -8.83 19.93
N VAL A 258 25.35 -8.26 20.25
CA VAL A 258 26.54 -8.27 19.37
C VAL A 258 27.04 -9.71 19.14
N GLN A 259 27.06 -10.53 20.19
CA GLN A 259 27.54 -11.91 20.12
C GLN A 259 26.63 -12.84 19.33
N PHE A 260 25.31 -12.75 19.55
CA PHE A 260 24.32 -13.66 18.96
C PHE A 260 23.67 -13.11 17.69
N GLY A 261 23.92 -11.86 17.32
CA GLY A 261 23.34 -11.23 16.14
C GLY A 261 21.93 -10.67 16.34
N SER A 262 21.38 -10.72 17.56
CA SER A 262 20.03 -10.22 17.84
C SER A 262 19.95 -8.70 17.66
N PRO A 263 18.91 -8.17 17.00
CA PRO A 263 18.75 -6.74 16.84
C PRO A 263 18.45 -6.07 18.20
N VAL A 264 19.08 -4.92 18.45
CA VAL A 264 18.94 -4.15 19.70
C VAL A 264 18.46 -2.72 19.39
N LEU A 265 17.45 -2.25 20.13
CA LEU A 265 16.89 -0.90 20.05
C LEU A 265 17.15 -0.15 21.36
N LEU A 266 17.94 0.92 21.31
CA LEU A 266 18.14 1.86 22.41
C LEU A 266 17.11 3.00 22.32
N GLN A 267 16.23 3.09 23.33
CA GLN A 267 15.12 4.04 23.33
C GLN A 267 15.40 5.32 24.11
N ASN A 268 14.71 6.39 23.71
CA ASN A 268 14.64 7.68 24.40
C ASN A 268 16.00 8.34 24.66
N VAL A 269 16.91 8.21 23.70
CA VAL A 269 18.20 8.90 23.76
C VAL A 269 17.96 10.40 23.67
N GLN A 270 18.62 11.13 24.57
CA GLN A 270 18.58 12.60 24.61
C GLN A 270 19.54 13.15 23.54
N GLU A 271 20.16 14.32 23.76
CA GLU A 271 21.15 14.87 22.83
C GLU A 271 22.53 14.22 22.98
N ASP A 272 22.82 13.66 24.16
CA ASP A 272 24.07 12.99 24.48
C ASP A 272 23.98 11.47 24.34
N LEU A 273 25.03 10.87 23.77
CA LEU A 273 25.24 9.42 23.67
C LEU A 273 26.38 9.00 24.61
N ASP A 274 26.17 7.91 25.34
CA ASP A 274 27.19 7.33 26.22
C ASP A 274 28.44 6.93 25.39
N PRO A 275 29.65 7.41 25.74
CA PRO A 275 30.89 7.07 25.05
C PRO A 275 31.19 5.56 24.99
N SER A 276 30.64 4.76 25.91
CA SER A 276 30.78 3.29 25.90
C SER A 276 30.22 2.63 24.64
N LEU A 277 29.32 3.31 23.91
CA LEU A 277 28.76 2.84 22.63
C LEU A 277 29.70 3.10 21.44
N ALA A 278 30.76 3.89 21.60
CA ALA A 278 31.68 4.25 20.51
C ALA A 278 32.25 3.06 19.72
N PRO A 279 32.61 1.89 20.32
CA PRO A 279 33.07 0.74 19.55
C PRO A 279 32.03 0.19 18.56
N ILE A 280 30.75 0.27 18.90
CA ILE A 280 29.64 -0.16 18.05
C ILE A 280 29.38 0.88 16.97
N LEU A 281 29.28 2.15 17.35
CA LEU A 281 29.02 3.27 16.42
C LEU A 281 30.14 3.42 15.37
N ASN A 282 31.41 3.27 15.79
CA ASN A 282 32.55 3.34 14.88
C ASN A 282 32.80 2.04 14.10
N LYS A 283 32.04 0.96 14.39
CA LYS A 283 32.27 -0.40 13.87
C LYS A 283 33.72 -0.84 14.06
N SER A 284 34.27 -0.69 15.27
CA SER A 284 35.65 -1.04 15.65
C SER A 284 35.87 -2.55 15.73
N VAL A 285 35.67 -3.27 14.62
CA VAL A 285 35.78 -4.72 14.50
C VAL A 285 37.19 -5.09 14.04
N THR A 286 37.85 -5.96 14.79
CA THR A 286 39.18 -6.48 14.47
C THR A 286 39.08 -7.95 14.10
N LYS A 287 39.84 -8.40 13.10
CA LYS A 287 39.87 -9.82 12.70
C LYS A 287 41.00 -10.54 13.44
N VAL A 288 40.66 -11.43 14.37
CA VAL A 288 41.62 -12.22 15.15
C VAL A 288 41.37 -13.71 14.88
N ALA A 289 42.39 -14.43 14.38
CA ALA A 289 42.33 -15.86 14.12
C ALA A 289 41.09 -16.32 13.30
N GLY A 290 40.69 -15.52 12.29
CA GLY A 290 39.56 -15.83 11.41
C GLY A 290 38.19 -15.40 11.94
N ARG A 291 38.06 -15.06 13.21
CA ARG A 291 36.84 -14.52 13.83
C ARG A 291 36.87 -12.98 13.86
N MET A 292 35.71 -12.37 13.72
CA MET A 292 35.52 -10.93 13.86
C MET A 292 35.26 -10.65 15.34
N VAL A 293 36.07 -9.82 15.98
CA VAL A 293 35.93 -9.48 17.40
C VAL A 293 35.80 -7.96 17.58
N MET A 294 34.98 -7.53 18.53
CA MET A 294 34.80 -6.14 18.93
C MET A 294 35.09 -6.01 20.42
N LYS A 295 35.83 -4.98 20.81
CA LYS A 295 36.06 -4.67 22.22
C LYS A 295 34.99 -3.69 22.71
N LEU A 296 34.14 -4.12 23.63
CA LEU A 296 33.11 -3.28 24.25
C LEU A 296 33.43 -3.15 25.75
N GLY A 297 33.76 -1.93 26.19
CA GLY A 297 34.34 -1.71 27.51
C GLY A 297 35.63 -2.51 27.70
N ASP A 298 35.65 -3.37 28.71
CA ASP A 298 36.81 -4.22 29.03
C ASP A 298 36.75 -5.62 28.40
N LYS A 299 35.65 -5.99 27.73
CA LYS A 299 35.46 -7.33 27.18
C LYS A 299 35.68 -7.38 25.66
N GLU A 300 36.35 -8.44 25.22
CA GLU A 300 36.40 -8.82 23.81
C GLU A 300 35.23 -9.76 23.52
N ILE A 301 34.36 -9.35 22.59
CA ILE A 301 33.17 -10.08 22.19
C ILE A 301 33.30 -10.47 20.71
N GLU A 302 32.83 -11.66 20.37
CA GLU A 302 32.69 -12.07 18.96
C GLU A 302 31.61 -11.22 18.29
N TYR A 303 31.91 -10.66 17.13
CA TYR A 303 31.01 -9.79 16.38
C TYR A 303 30.25 -10.60 15.33
N ASN A 304 28.93 -10.75 15.52
CA ASN A 304 28.05 -11.31 14.50
C ASN A 304 27.67 -10.25 13.45
N LYS A 305 27.81 -10.59 12.16
CA LYS A 305 27.46 -9.71 11.02
C LYS A 305 25.97 -9.42 10.89
N GLU A 306 25.12 -10.27 11.48
CA GLU A 306 23.66 -10.11 11.46
C GLU A 306 23.19 -9.05 12.47
N PHE A 307 24.03 -8.68 13.43
CA PHE A 307 23.71 -7.66 14.44
C PHE A 307 23.27 -6.33 13.81
N ARG A 308 22.18 -5.76 14.34
CA ARG A 308 21.66 -4.44 13.98
C ARG A 308 21.40 -3.64 15.26
N PHE A 309 21.82 -2.37 15.25
CA PHE A 309 21.65 -1.46 16.38
C PHE A 309 20.82 -0.24 15.95
N TYR A 310 19.72 -0.02 16.64
CA TYR A 310 18.79 1.08 16.40
C TYR A 310 18.76 2.01 17.60
N ILE A 311 18.62 3.30 17.34
CA ILE A 311 18.54 4.34 18.37
C ILE A 311 17.31 5.19 18.09
N THR A 312 16.48 5.44 19.10
CA THR A 312 15.33 6.34 18.98
C THR A 312 15.39 7.45 20.00
N THR A 313 14.84 8.60 19.62
CA THR A 313 14.64 9.76 20.48
C THR A 313 13.19 10.23 20.39
N LYS A 314 12.64 10.68 21.52
CA LYS A 314 11.31 11.32 21.58
C LYS A 314 11.41 12.84 21.32
N LEU A 315 12.62 13.41 21.23
CA LEU A 315 12.84 14.82 20.95
C LEU A 315 12.44 15.15 19.51
N SER A 316 11.63 16.19 19.32
CA SER A 316 11.14 16.56 17.98
C SER A 316 12.22 17.22 17.11
N ASN A 317 13.20 17.89 17.72
CA ASN A 317 14.31 18.54 17.02
C ASN A 317 15.60 18.49 17.86
N PRO A 318 16.20 17.29 18.03
CA PRO A 318 17.43 17.13 18.80
C PRO A 318 18.62 17.75 18.05
N HIS A 319 19.49 18.43 18.78
CA HIS A 319 20.74 18.97 18.24
C HIS A 319 21.91 18.01 18.51
N TYR A 320 22.14 17.08 17.59
CA TYR A 320 23.30 16.17 17.68
C TYR A 320 24.59 16.82 17.18
N ALA A 321 25.68 16.59 17.90
CA ALA A 321 27.00 17.01 17.45
C ALA A 321 27.36 16.38 16.08
N PRO A 322 28.15 17.06 15.23
CA PRO A 322 28.58 16.53 13.93
C PRO A 322 29.21 15.13 14.04
N GLU A 323 29.94 14.87 15.12
CA GLU A 323 30.54 13.55 15.37
C GLU A 323 29.51 12.41 15.42
N ILE A 324 28.35 12.65 16.04
CA ILE A 324 27.26 11.66 16.10
C ILE A 324 26.70 11.45 14.69
N SER A 325 26.41 12.55 13.99
CA SER A 325 25.84 12.55 12.63
C SER A 325 26.77 11.90 11.59
N THR A 326 28.09 11.88 11.82
CA THR A 326 29.04 11.15 10.96
C THR A 326 29.09 9.65 11.23
N LYS A 327 28.72 9.22 12.44
CA LYS A 327 28.81 7.81 12.88
C LYS A 327 27.49 7.07 12.69
N THR A 328 26.36 7.78 12.68
CA THR A 328 25.02 7.20 12.55
C THR A 328 24.21 7.89 11.46
N THR A 329 23.34 7.13 10.81
CA THR A 329 22.34 7.68 9.88
C THR A 329 21.12 8.12 10.70
N ILE A 330 20.75 9.40 10.59
CA ILE A 330 19.60 9.97 11.30
C ILE A 330 18.37 9.84 10.39
N VAL A 331 17.30 9.26 10.90
CA VAL A 331 16.02 9.11 10.21
C VAL A 331 14.99 10.00 10.87
N ASN A 332 14.35 10.88 10.10
CA ASN A 332 13.34 11.78 10.64
C ASN A 332 11.95 11.12 10.62
N PHE A 333 11.45 10.76 11.80
CA PHE A 333 10.10 10.23 11.99
C PHE A 333 9.03 11.31 12.23
N ALA A 334 9.38 12.61 12.10
CA ALA A 334 8.42 13.69 12.26
C ALA A 334 7.28 13.55 11.24
N VAL A 335 6.06 13.49 11.76
CA VAL A 335 4.85 13.41 10.96
C VAL A 335 4.72 14.69 10.12
N LYS A 336 4.57 14.52 8.80
CA LYS A 336 4.32 15.61 7.86
C LYS A 336 2.83 15.69 7.53
N VAL A 337 2.36 16.89 7.18
CA VAL A 337 0.96 17.18 6.83
C VAL A 337 0.44 16.22 5.77
N GLN A 338 1.18 16.04 4.67
CA GLN A 338 0.81 15.16 3.56
C GLN A 338 0.74 13.68 3.98
N GLY A 339 1.67 13.23 4.82
CA GLY A 339 1.70 11.85 5.31
C GLY A 339 0.52 11.53 6.22
N LEU A 340 0.20 12.45 7.14
CA LEU A 340 -0.96 12.32 8.02
C LEU A 340 -2.27 12.44 7.23
N GLU A 341 -2.35 13.35 6.27
CA GLU A 341 -3.51 13.48 5.40
C GLU A 341 -3.80 12.17 4.64
N ALA A 342 -2.78 11.53 4.06
CA ALA A 342 -2.95 10.25 3.39
C ALA A 342 -3.42 9.15 4.36
N GLN A 343 -2.90 9.11 5.58
CA GLN A 343 -3.32 8.17 6.62
C GLN A 343 -4.78 8.40 7.04
N LEU A 344 -5.17 9.65 7.29
CA LEU A 344 -6.53 10.02 7.67
C LEU A 344 -7.52 9.79 6.53
N LEU A 345 -7.10 9.97 5.27
CA LEU A 345 -7.90 9.63 4.10
C LEU A 345 -8.24 8.14 4.07
N GLY A 346 -7.24 7.29 4.27
CA GLY A 346 -7.45 5.83 4.42
C GLY A 346 -8.43 5.50 5.54
N ASN A 347 -8.31 6.16 6.70
CA ASN A 347 -9.22 5.95 7.83
C ASN A 347 -10.67 6.36 7.51
N VAL A 348 -10.89 7.52 6.87
CA VAL A 348 -12.24 7.96 6.47
C VAL A 348 -12.85 6.98 5.47
N VAL A 349 -12.11 6.62 4.43
CA VAL A 349 -12.59 5.71 3.39
C VAL A 349 -12.93 4.36 4.00
N ARG A 350 -12.06 3.80 4.84
CA ARG A 350 -12.30 2.51 5.51
C ARG A 350 -13.57 2.52 6.37
N LYS A 351 -13.91 3.64 7.00
CA LYS A 351 -15.13 3.78 7.83
C LYS A 351 -16.40 4.10 7.02
N GLU A 352 -16.29 4.90 5.97
CA GLU A 352 -17.44 5.35 5.17
C GLU A 352 -17.80 4.38 4.04
N ARG A 353 -16.78 3.81 3.39
CA ARG A 353 -16.89 2.90 2.24
C ARG A 353 -15.86 1.76 2.38
N PRO A 354 -16.03 0.86 3.36
CA PRO A 354 -15.12 -0.26 3.58
C PRO A 354 -14.93 -1.11 2.32
N GLU A 355 -15.99 -1.28 1.53
CA GLU A 355 -15.97 -2.02 0.26
C GLU A 355 -14.92 -1.49 -0.72
N LEU A 356 -14.69 -0.16 -0.79
CA LEU A 356 -13.68 0.42 -1.68
C LEU A 356 -12.26 0.12 -1.22
N GLU A 357 -12.03 0.09 0.10
CA GLU A 357 -10.70 -0.19 0.65
C GLU A 357 -10.39 -1.69 0.54
N GLU A 358 -11.36 -2.58 0.81
CA GLU A 358 -11.21 -4.03 0.59
C GLU A 358 -11.00 -4.36 -0.91
N GLN A 359 -11.70 -3.68 -1.82
CA GLN A 359 -11.46 -3.79 -3.25
C GLN A 359 -10.07 -3.31 -3.63
N LYS A 360 -9.57 -2.21 -3.03
CA LYS A 360 -8.21 -1.75 -3.27
C LYS A 360 -7.17 -2.75 -2.79
N ASP A 361 -7.29 -3.22 -1.55
CA ASP A 361 -6.33 -4.15 -0.95
C ASP A 361 -6.27 -5.47 -1.73
N SER A 362 -7.43 -6.01 -2.12
CA SER A 362 -7.50 -7.21 -2.96
C SER A 362 -6.90 -6.99 -4.34
N LEU A 363 -7.12 -5.82 -4.95
CA LEU A 363 -6.61 -5.49 -6.26
C LEU A 363 -5.08 -5.30 -6.28
N VAL A 364 -4.52 -4.67 -5.25
CA VAL A 364 -3.06 -4.56 -5.07
C VAL A 364 -2.43 -5.94 -4.95
N MET A 365 -3.01 -6.84 -4.14
CA MET A 365 -2.54 -8.22 -3.99
C MET A 365 -2.67 -9.01 -5.30
N ASN A 366 -3.75 -8.83 -6.05
CA ASN A 366 -3.97 -9.47 -7.35
C ASN A 366 -2.98 -8.99 -8.41
N ILE A 367 -2.68 -7.68 -8.46
CA ILE A 367 -1.66 -7.13 -9.38
C ILE A 367 -0.28 -7.69 -9.04
N ALA A 368 0.09 -7.72 -7.76
CA ALA A 368 1.37 -8.28 -7.32
C ALA A 368 1.49 -9.78 -7.66
N ALA A 369 0.44 -10.57 -7.37
CA ALA A 369 0.38 -11.98 -7.71
C ALA A 369 0.41 -12.22 -9.23
N GLY A 370 -0.30 -11.39 -10.01
CA GLY A 370 -0.30 -11.43 -11.47
C GLY A 370 1.09 -11.15 -12.06
N LYS A 371 1.76 -10.08 -11.61
CA LYS A 371 3.12 -9.73 -12.04
C LYS A 371 4.12 -10.85 -11.71
N LYS A 372 4.00 -11.45 -10.52
CA LYS A 372 4.80 -12.62 -10.13
C LYS A 372 4.56 -13.82 -11.04
N LYS A 373 3.29 -14.17 -11.28
CA LYS A 373 2.91 -15.30 -12.14
C LYS A 373 3.38 -15.11 -13.58
N LEU A 374 3.33 -13.89 -14.10
CA LEU A 374 3.82 -13.55 -15.43
C LEU A 374 5.32 -13.83 -15.55
N LYS A 375 6.10 -13.41 -14.53
CA LYS A 375 7.53 -13.72 -14.45
C LYS A 375 7.81 -15.22 -14.33
N GLU A 376 7.06 -15.95 -13.50
CA GLU A 376 7.20 -17.40 -13.37
C GLU A 376 6.91 -18.14 -14.70
N LEU A 377 5.90 -17.69 -15.45
CA LEU A 377 5.59 -18.23 -16.77
C LEU A 377 6.70 -17.93 -17.79
N GLU A 378 7.29 -16.73 -17.75
CA GLU A 378 8.44 -16.38 -18.60
C GLU A 378 9.68 -17.23 -18.27
N ASP A 379 10.01 -17.37 -16.99
CA ASP A 379 11.12 -18.21 -16.53
C ASP A 379 10.92 -19.69 -16.92
N GLU A 380 9.68 -20.18 -16.86
CA GLU A 380 9.32 -21.53 -17.29
C GLU A 380 9.48 -21.71 -18.81
N ILE A 381 9.05 -20.75 -19.62
CA ILE A 381 9.25 -20.77 -21.09
C ILE A 381 10.75 -20.81 -21.43
N LEU A 382 11.56 -19.99 -20.75
CA LEU A 382 13.01 -19.97 -20.94
C LEU A 382 13.68 -21.27 -20.52
N ARG A 383 13.24 -21.87 -19.41
CA ARG A 383 13.72 -23.16 -18.95
C ARG A 383 13.42 -24.25 -19.97
N LEU A 384 12.18 -24.33 -20.43
CA LEU A 384 11.72 -25.31 -21.42
C LEU A 384 12.50 -25.20 -22.74
N LEU A 385 12.84 -23.99 -23.18
CA LEU A 385 13.68 -23.75 -24.36
C LEU A 385 15.15 -24.16 -24.15
N ASN A 386 15.69 -24.00 -22.93
CA ASN A 386 17.07 -24.35 -22.63
C ASN A 386 17.26 -25.86 -22.41
N GLU A 387 16.24 -26.56 -21.88
CA GLU A 387 16.26 -28.02 -21.66
C GLU A 387 15.96 -28.82 -22.94
N ALA A 388 15.33 -28.20 -23.93
CA ALA A 388 15.05 -28.81 -25.22
C ALA A 388 16.36 -29.22 -25.94
N THR A 389 16.60 -30.53 -26.04
CA THR A 389 17.73 -31.10 -26.76
C THR A 389 17.23 -31.83 -28.01
N GLY A 390 17.52 -31.29 -29.19
CA GLY A 390 17.07 -31.84 -30.47
C GLY A 390 16.04 -30.96 -31.19
N SER A 391 15.27 -31.57 -32.11
CA SER A 391 14.26 -30.88 -32.93
C SER A 391 13.00 -30.57 -32.11
N LEU A 392 12.75 -29.28 -31.85
CA LEU A 392 11.56 -28.77 -31.15
C LEU A 392 10.23 -29.21 -31.77
N LEU A 393 10.24 -29.60 -33.04
CA LEU A 393 9.05 -30.10 -33.75
C LEU A 393 8.64 -31.52 -33.35
N ASP A 394 9.57 -32.31 -32.85
CA ASP A 394 9.36 -33.71 -32.52
C ASP A 394 8.84 -33.89 -31.08
N ASP A 395 9.04 -32.89 -30.20
CA ASP A 395 8.50 -32.86 -28.85
C ASP A 395 7.12 -32.17 -28.79
N VAL A 396 6.08 -32.98 -28.94
CA VAL A 396 4.68 -32.55 -28.91
C VAL A 396 4.28 -31.97 -27.55
N GLN A 397 4.86 -32.46 -26.46
CA GLN A 397 4.52 -32.00 -25.12
C GLN A 397 5.07 -30.59 -24.89
N LEU A 398 6.29 -30.33 -25.35
CA LEU A 398 6.92 -29.01 -25.30
C LEU A 398 6.10 -27.97 -26.06
N VAL A 399 5.69 -28.26 -27.30
CA VAL A 399 4.88 -27.33 -28.13
C VAL A 399 3.55 -26.99 -27.47
N ASN A 400 2.84 -27.99 -26.92
CA ASN A 400 1.56 -27.77 -26.26
C ASN A 400 1.70 -27.00 -24.93
N THR A 401 2.78 -27.27 -24.18
CA THR A 401 3.07 -26.57 -22.92
C THR A 401 3.40 -25.11 -23.17
N LEU A 402 4.26 -24.81 -24.15
CA LEU A 402 4.59 -23.44 -24.59
C LEU A 402 3.34 -22.66 -25.01
N GLN A 403 2.46 -23.29 -25.78
CA GLN A 403 1.22 -22.65 -26.23
C GLN A 403 0.27 -22.35 -25.06
N THR A 404 0.14 -23.29 -24.12
CA THR A 404 -0.71 -23.12 -22.94
C THR A 404 -0.18 -22.00 -22.03
N SER A 405 1.12 -22.01 -21.74
CA SER A 405 1.78 -20.98 -20.93
C SER A 405 1.65 -19.59 -21.55
N LYS A 406 1.72 -19.47 -22.88
CA LYS A 406 1.52 -18.20 -23.60
C LYS A 406 0.09 -17.66 -23.47
N VAL A 407 -0.91 -18.50 -23.67
CA VAL A 407 -2.31 -18.10 -23.53
C VAL A 407 -2.55 -17.60 -22.11
N THR A 408 -2.08 -18.34 -21.10
CA THR A 408 -2.17 -17.91 -19.70
C THR A 408 -1.41 -16.60 -19.43
N ALA A 409 -0.23 -16.39 -20.00
CA ALA A 409 0.53 -15.15 -19.82
C ALA A 409 -0.21 -13.94 -20.42
N THR A 410 -0.85 -14.11 -21.57
CA THR A 410 -1.64 -13.06 -22.24
C THR A 410 -2.89 -12.72 -21.43
N GLU A 411 -3.62 -13.74 -20.94
CA GLU A 411 -4.78 -13.55 -20.07
C GLU A 411 -4.41 -12.82 -18.77
N VAL A 412 -3.29 -13.19 -18.14
CA VAL A 412 -2.79 -12.53 -16.93
C VAL A 412 -2.40 -11.07 -17.21
N ALA A 413 -1.78 -10.78 -18.36
CA ALA A 413 -1.42 -9.42 -18.75
C ALA A 413 -2.66 -8.54 -18.95
N GLU A 414 -3.66 -9.02 -19.68
CA GLU A 414 -4.94 -8.31 -19.86
C GLU A 414 -5.68 -8.12 -18.52
N GLN A 415 -5.62 -9.11 -17.63
CA GLN A 415 -6.19 -9.00 -16.29
C GLN A 415 -5.49 -7.92 -15.44
N ILE A 416 -4.15 -7.80 -15.52
CA ILE A 416 -3.39 -6.75 -14.83
C ILE A 416 -3.79 -5.38 -15.36
N GLU A 417 -3.88 -5.19 -16.68
CA GLU A 417 -4.27 -3.91 -17.28
C GLU A 417 -5.71 -3.49 -16.86
N SER A 418 -6.66 -4.43 -16.85
CA SER A 418 -8.01 -4.18 -16.37
C SER A 418 -8.06 -3.84 -14.87
N SER A 419 -7.14 -4.41 -14.10
CA SER A 419 -7.02 -4.16 -12.66
C SER A 419 -6.40 -2.78 -12.40
N GLU A 420 -5.35 -2.39 -13.11
CA GLU A 420 -4.71 -1.07 -13.01
C GLU A 420 -5.70 0.07 -13.39
N THR A 421 -6.51 -0.11 -14.44
CA THR A 421 -7.57 0.87 -14.76
C THR A 421 -8.66 0.95 -13.69
N THR A 422 -8.93 -0.15 -12.99
CA THR A 422 -9.88 -0.18 -11.87
C THR A 422 -9.29 0.46 -10.62
N GLU A 423 -7.98 0.31 -10.38
CA GLU A 423 -7.25 1.00 -9.31
C GLU A 423 -7.41 2.52 -9.42
N VAL A 424 -7.21 3.07 -10.63
CA VAL A 424 -7.35 4.51 -10.88
C VAL A 424 -8.77 5.00 -10.57
N LYS A 425 -9.80 4.22 -10.91
CA LYS A 425 -11.20 4.57 -10.59
C LYS A 425 -11.46 4.53 -9.09
N ILE A 426 -10.92 3.54 -8.38
CA ILE A 426 -11.04 3.42 -6.92
C ILE A 426 -10.33 4.60 -6.26
N ASP A 427 -9.11 4.94 -6.69
CA ASP A 427 -8.38 6.09 -6.15
C ASP A 427 -9.11 7.40 -6.42
N SER A 428 -9.66 7.60 -7.62
CA SER A 428 -10.50 8.78 -7.89
C SER A 428 -11.73 8.86 -6.96
N ALA A 429 -12.32 7.73 -6.56
CA ALA A 429 -13.42 7.72 -5.59
C ALA A 429 -12.94 8.04 -4.16
N ARG A 430 -11.73 7.60 -3.79
CA ARG A 430 -11.09 7.92 -2.50
C ARG A 430 -10.77 9.41 -2.40
N GLU A 431 -10.25 10.00 -3.48
CA GLU A 431 -9.94 11.43 -3.60
C GLU A 431 -11.13 12.34 -3.24
N GLY A 432 -12.36 11.87 -3.47
CA GLY A 432 -13.57 12.59 -3.06
C GLY A 432 -13.63 12.92 -1.56
N TYR A 433 -12.96 12.15 -0.70
CA TYR A 433 -12.90 12.37 0.76
C TYR A 433 -11.67 13.17 1.21
N ARG A 434 -10.74 13.53 0.30
CA ARG A 434 -9.46 14.19 0.65
C ARG A 434 -9.66 15.47 1.44
N SER A 435 -10.64 16.30 1.09
CA SER A 435 -10.91 17.55 1.80
C SER A 435 -11.27 17.36 3.29
N CYS A 436 -11.79 16.19 3.67
CA CYS A 436 -12.04 15.85 5.08
C CYS A 436 -10.71 15.51 5.79
N ALA A 437 -9.87 14.71 5.14
CA ALA A 437 -8.57 14.32 5.65
C ALA A 437 -7.61 15.52 5.75
N GLU A 438 -7.63 16.44 4.78
CA GLU A 438 -6.87 17.69 4.79
C GLU A 438 -7.29 18.56 5.98
N ARG A 439 -8.61 18.75 6.19
CA ARG A 439 -9.14 19.49 7.34
C ARG A 439 -8.67 18.88 8.66
N ALA A 440 -8.77 17.56 8.80
CA ALA A 440 -8.33 16.87 10.00
C ALA A 440 -6.80 16.92 10.18
N SER A 441 -6.01 16.87 9.11
CA SER A 441 -4.56 17.02 9.21
C SER A 441 -4.20 18.42 9.74
N ILE A 442 -4.79 19.49 9.19
CA ILE A 442 -4.58 20.87 9.65
C ILE A 442 -4.88 21.02 11.15
N LEU A 443 -6.03 20.51 11.60
CA LEU A 443 -6.44 20.62 13.00
C LEU A 443 -5.46 19.93 13.95
N PHE A 444 -4.88 18.79 13.54
CA PHE A 444 -3.84 18.11 14.32
C PHE A 444 -2.56 18.95 14.43
N PHE A 445 -2.10 19.58 13.35
CA PHE A 445 -0.91 20.42 13.42
C PHE A 445 -1.12 21.70 14.22
N VAL A 446 -2.33 22.29 14.17
CA VAL A 446 -2.69 23.40 15.07
C VAL A 446 -2.68 22.94 16.53
N LEU A 447 -3.18 21.75 16.82
CA LEU A 447 -3.14 21.13 18.15
C LEU A 447 -1.70 20.92 18.63
N ASN A 448 -0.84 20.37 17.77
CA ASN A 448 0.56 20.09 18.06
C ASN A 448 1.37 21.39 18.29
N ASP A 449 1.05 22.46 17.55
CA ASP A 449 1.66 23.78 17.74
C ASP A 449 1.36 24.40 19.10
N MET A 450 0.26 24.00 19.77
CA MET A 450 -0.04 24.48 21.13
C MET A 450 1.05 24.09 22.14
N GLY A 451 1.78 23.00 21.92
CA GLY A 451 2.91 22.59 22.76
C GLY A 451 4.06 23.62 22.80
N LYS A 452 4.12 24.53 21.82
CA LYS A 452 5.08 25.65 21.79
C LYS A 452 4.70 26.78 22.77
N ILE A 453 3.43 26.87 23.14
CA ILE A 453 2.90 27.90 24.04
C ILE A 453 3.08 27.49 25.50
N ASP A 454 2.74 26.24 25.83
CA ASP A 454 2.89 25.69 27.17
C ASP A 454 3.34 24.23 27.06
N PRO A 455 4.40 23.80 27.79
CA PRO A 455 4.89 22.42 27.74
C PRO A 455 3.84 21.36 28.10
N MET A 456 2.78 21.73 28.84
CA MET A 456 1.69 20.81 29.19
C MET A 456 0.74 20.51 28.02
N TYR A 457 0.78 21.30 26.94
CA TYR A 457 -0.12 21.18 25.78
C TYR A 457 0.37 20.15 24.76
N GLN A 458 0.64 18.94 25.26
CA GLN A 458 1.06 17.81 24.43
C GLN A 458 -0.14 16.92 24.14
N PHE A 459 -0.31 16.54 22.88
CA PHE A 459 -1.42 15.70 22.43
C PHE A 459 -0.88 14.51 21.64
N SER A 460 -1.42 13.32 21.91
CA SER A 460 -1.06 12.11 21.16
C SER A 460 -1.76 12.11 19.80
N LEU A 461 -1.04 11.62 18.78
CA LEU A 461 -1.62 11.33 17.48
C LEU A 461 -2.66 10.20 17.56
N ASP A 462 -2.43 9.17 18.38
CA ASP A 462 -3.37 8.06 18.53
C ASP A 462 -4.70 8.54 19.11
N ALA A 463 -4.65 9.34 20.19
CA ALA A 463 -5.83 9.94 20.78
C ALA A 463 -6.58 10.87 19.80
N TYR A 464 -5.85 11.53 18.91
CA TYR A 464 -6.44 12.35 17.85
C TYR A 464 -7.12 11.49 16.78
N ILE A 465 -6.50 10.40 16.34
CA ILE A 465 -7.07 9.45 15.38
C ILE A 465 -8.34 8.81 15.95
N ASP A 466 -8.34 8.46 17.24
CA ASP A 466 -9.52 7.95 17.93
C ASP A 466 -10.65 8.98 17.97
N LEU A 467 -10.33 10.25 18.27
CA LEU A 467 -11.29 11.35 18.23
C LEU A 467 -11.85 11.57 16.81
N PHE A 468 -11.01 11.42 15.78
CA PHE A 468 -11.42 11.51 14.39
C PHE A 468 -12.35 10.37 13.98
N ASN A 469 -12.00 9.12 14.33
CA ASN A 469 -12.86 7.95 14.12
C ASN A 469 -14.22 8.12 14.81
N LEU A 470 -14.23 8.58 16.06
CA LEU A 470 -15.45 8.89 16.80
C LEU A 470 -16.27 9.99 16.13
N SER A 471 -15.60 10.99 15.54
CA SER A 471 -16.25 12.08 14.81
C SER A 471 -16.92 11.60 13.53
N ILE A 472 -16.31 10.63 12.82
CA ILE A 472 -16.91 9.98 11.66
C ILE A 472 -18.20 9.26 12.07
N GLU A 473 -18.17 8.52 13.17
CA GLU A 473 -19.33 7.74 13.65
C GLU A 473 -20.49 8.62 14.16
N LYS A 474 -20.18 9.67 14.94
CA LYS A 474 -21.20 10.51 15.60
C LYS A 474 -21.74 11.66 14.75
N SER A 475 -21.06 12.04 13.67
CA SER A 475 -21.49 13.14 12.80
C SER A 475 -22.73 12.76 11.97
N LYS A 476 -23.49 13.78 11.55
CA LYS A 476 -24.72 13.60 10.76
C LYS A 476 -24.40 12.97 9.40
N ARG A 477 -24.98 11.79 9.12
CA ARG A 477 -24.85 11.10 7.83
C ARG A 477 -25.70 11.79 6.75
N SER A 478 -25.19 11.83 5.51
CA SER A 478 -25.91 12.28 4.31
C SER A 478 -25.54 11.38 3.13
N PRO A 479 -26.47 11.05 2.22
CA PRO A 479 -26.18 10.28 1.01
C PRO A 479 -25.37 11.10 -0.03
N LYS A 480 -25.39 12.44 0.06
CA LYS A 480 -24.60 13.30 -0.83
C LYS A 480 -23.20 13.48 -0.26
N LEU A 481 -22.18 13.08 -1.02
CA LEU A 481 -20.77 13.15 -0.59
C LEU A 481 -20.37 14.54 -0.09
N HIS A 482 -20.71 15.59 -0.85
CA HIS A 482 -20.37 16.97 -0.47
C HIS A 482 -20.99 17.40 0.87
N GLU A 483 -22.28 17.12 1.09
CA GLU A 483 -22.96 17.44 2.35
C GLU A 483 -22.41 16.59 3.51
N ARG A 484 -22.07 15.32 3.26
CA ARG A 484 -21.41 14.45 4.24
C ARG A 484 -20.07 15.02 4.69
N ILE A 485 -19.25 15.51 3.76
CA ILE A 485 -17.94 16.13 4.04
C ILE A 485 -18.12 17.39 4.89
N VAL A 486 -19.10 18.24 4.56
CA VAL A 486 -19.38 19.45 5.37
C VAL A 486 -19.77 19.06 6.80
N ASN A 487 -20.70 18.11 6.97
CA ASN A 487 -21.12 17.64 8.29
C ASN A 487 -19.96 17.02 9.10
N LEU A 488 -19.07 16.27 8.43
CA LEU A 488 -17.87 15.69 9.04
C LEU A 488 -16.92 16.79 9.52
N ASN A 489 -16.59 17.74 8.63
CA ASN A 489 -15.69 18.84 8.93
C ASN A 489 -16.23 19.71 10.08
N GLU A 490 -17.50 20.08 10.06
CA GLU A 490 -18.12 20.89 11.12
C GLU A 490 -18.15 20.18 12.48
N TYR A 491 -18.50 18.89 12.48
CA TYR A 491 -18.54 18.10 13.71
C TYR A 491 -17.13 17.92 14.27
N HIS A 492 -16.19 17.48 13.44
CA HIS A 492 -14.83 17.18 13.87
C HIS A 492 -14.09 18.45 14.35
N THR A 493 -14.24 19.57 13.64
CA THR A 493 -13.65 20.86 14.07
C THR A 493 -14.13 21.25 15.47
N TYR A 494 -15.42 21.07 15.76
CA TYR A 494 -15.97 21.36 17.08
C TYR A 494 -15.57 20.30 18.13
N ALA A 495 -15.45 19.03 17.75
CA ALA A 495 -14.98 17.96 18.63
C ALA A 495 -13.53 18.21 19.08
N VAL A 496 -12.65 18.58 18.14
CA VAL A 496 -11.26 18.99 18.44
C VAL A 496 -11.27 20.21 19.36
N TYR A 497 -12.06 21.25 19.05
CA TYR A 497 -12.18 22.43 19.92
C TYR A 497 -12.56 22.08 21.37
N ARG A 498 -13.61 21.26 21.55
CA ARG A 498 -14.04 20.82 22.88
C ARG A 498 -12.98 19.99 23.59
N TYR A 499 -12.35 19.06 22.89
CA TYR A 499 -11.31 18.20 23.45
C TYR A 499 -10.11 19.02 23.92
N THR A 500 -9.64 19.96 23.10
CA THR A 500 -8.50 20.82 23.41
C THR A 500 -8.81 21.82 24.52
N CYS A 501 -9.99 22.49 24.47
CA CYS A 501 -10.37 23.48 25.48
C CYS A 501 -10.53 22.92 26.90
N ARG A 502 -10.65 21.58 27.07
CA ARG A 502 -10.59 20.94 28.39
C ARG A 502 -9.22 21.12 29.05
N GLY A 503 -8.14 21.01 28.26
CA GLY A 503 -6.75 21.07 28.73
C GLY A 503 -6.06 22.44 28.59
N LEU A 504 -6.69 23.41 27.91
CA LEU A 504 -6.12 24.76 27.74
C LEU A 504 -6.53 25.72 28.87
N PHE A 505 -5.57 26.54 29.30
CA PHE A 505 -5.86 27.69 30.15
C PHE A 505 -6.72 28.72 29.41
N GLU A 506 -7.53 29.45 30.14
CA GLU A 506 -8.53 30.36 29.56
C GLU A 506 -7.89 31.44 28.69
N ARG A 507 -6.68 31.91 29.05
CA ARG A 507 -5.92 32.90 28.26
C ARG A 507 -5.54 32.42 26.85
N HIS A 508 -5.49 31.11 26.61
CA HIS A 508 -5.03 30.55 25.33
C HIS A 508 -6.17 30.05 24.44
N LYS A 509 -7.42 29.96 24.95
CA LYS A 509 -8.56 29.43 24.18
C LYS A 509 -8.92 30.29 22.97
N LEU A 510 -8.95 31.62 23.13
CA LEU A 510 -9.23 32.53 22.01
C LEU A 510 -8.13 32.46 20.94
N LEU A 511 -6.87 32.39 21.37
CA LEU A 511 -5.72 32.23 20.48
C LEU A 511 -5.83 30.93 19.67
N PHE A 512 -6.18 29.82 20.32
CA PHE A 512 -6.40 28.54 19.65
C PHE A 512 -7.53 28.62 18.63
N SER A 513 -8.68 29.17 18.98
CA SER A 513 -9.80 29.37 18.04
C SER A 513 -9.42 30.23 16.85
N PHE A 514 -8.64 31.29 17.08
CA PHE A 514 -8.13 32.15 16.02
C PHE A 514 -7.17 31.39 15.10
N GLN A 515 -6.24 30.62 15.66
CA GLN A 515 -5.28 29.81 14.90
C GLN A 515 -6.00 28.77 14.03
N VAL A 516 -7.02 28.09 14.57
CA VAL A 516 -7.87 27.16 13.81
C VAL A 516 -8.55 27.89 12.66
N CYS A 517 -9.16 29.05 12.91
CA CYS A 517 -9.85 29.84 11.88
C CYS A 517 -8.91 30.27 10.75
N ILE A 518 -7.76 30.86 11.10
CA ILE A 518 -6.76 31.31 10.14
C ILE A 518 -6.23 30.16 9.29
N LYS A 519 -5.85 29.04 9.89
CA LYS A 519 -5.30 27.89 9.15
C LYS A 519 -6.33 27.26 8.22
N ILE A 520 -7.62 27.26 8.62
CA ILE A 520 -8.73 26.84 7.76
C ILE A 520 -8.90 27.76 6.54
N LEU A 521 -8.77 29.08 6.72
CA LEU A 521 -8.90 30.08 5.66
C LEU A 521 -7.69 30.15 4.73
N GLU A 522 -6.48 29.96 5.29
CA GLU A 522 -5.21 29.87 4.55
C GLU A 522 -5.27 28.77 3.50
N VAL A 523 -5.62 27.54 3.90
CA VAL A 523 -5.73 26.40 2.96
C VAL A 523 -6.90 26.57 1.99
N ALA A 524 -7.97 27.24 2.40
CA ALA A 524 -9.08 27.58 1.50
C ALA A 524 -8.71 28.68 0.47
N GLY A 525 -7.52 29.28 0.54
CA GLY A 525 -7.09 30.37 -0.33
C GLY A 525 -7.86 31.67 -0.12
N LYS A 526 -8.52 31.84 1.04
CA LYS A 526 -9.34 33.02 1.38
C LYS A 526 -8.61 34.06 2.21
N LEU A 527 -7.35 33.81 2.54
CA LEU A 527 -6.52 34.66 3.39
C LEU A 527 -5.36 35.25 2.57
N ASN A 528 -5.20 36.57 2.63
CA ASN A 528 -4.00 37.21 2.10
C ASN A 528 -2.87 37.09 3.15
N MET A 529 -1.80 36.40 2.78
CA MET A 529 -0.68 36.12 3.68
C MET A 529 0.16 37.36 4.01
N ASP A 530 0.25 38.34 3.10
CA ASP A 530 0.99 39.58 3.37
C ASP A 530 0.25 40.44 4.42
N GLU A 531 -1.08 40.54 4.26
CA GLU A 531 -1.97 41.18 5.24
C GLU A 531 -1.92 40.47 6.61
N TYR A 532 -1.94 39.14 6.63
CA TYR A 532 -1.84 38.37 7.86
C TYR A 532 -0.47 38.49 8.54
N ASN A 533 0.63 38.48 7.76
CA ASN A 533 1.97 38.71 8.29
C ASN A 533 2.10 40.11 8.91
N PHE A 534 1.49 41.12 8.28
CA PHE A 534 1.39 42.46 8.85
C PHE A 534 0.60 42.46 10.16
N PHE A 535 -0.54 41.76 10.23
CA PHE A 535 -1.32 41.64 11.48
C PHE A 535 -0.48 41.12 12.66
N LEU A 536 0.38 40.12 12.40
CA LEU A 536 1.23 39.51 13.41
C LEU A 536 2.40 40.39 13.83
N ARG A 537 3.09 41.01 12.86
CA ARG A 537 4.35 41.75 13.11
C ARG A 537 4.11 43.23 13.44
N GLY A 538 3.05 43.82 12.90
CA GLY A 538 2.87 45.27 12.81
C GLY A 538 3.79 45.90 11.76
N GLY A 539 3.76 47.23 11.68
CA GLY A 539 4.67 48.01 10.86
C GLY A 539 6.01 48.19 11.56
N VAL A 540 7.09 47.77 10.88
CA VAL A 540 8.46 48.07 11.28
C VAL A 540 9.08 48.90 10.17
N VAL A 541 9.27 50.19 10.42
CA VAL A 541 9.88 51.11 9.46
C VAL A 541 11.39 50.91 9.48
N LEU A 542 11.94 50.43 8.37
CA LEU A 542 13.39 50.24 8.19
C LEU A 542 14.10 51.54 7.82
N ASP A 543 13.47 52.38 6.98
CA ASP A 543 14.02 53.64 6.48
C ASP A 543 13.16 54.81 6.93
N ARG A 544 13.57 55.46 8.02
CA ARG A 544 12.82 56.58 8.62
C ARG A 544 13.00 57.89 7.85
N GLU A 545 14.03 58.00 7.01
CA GLU A 545 14.31 59.23 6.25
C GLU A 545 13.34 59.46 5.09
N GLU A 546 12.80 58.39 4.50
CA GLU A 546 11.80 58.44 3.41
C GLU A 546 10.35 58.38 3.91
N GLN A 547 10.14 58.22 5.22
CA GLN A 547 8.81 58.14 5.82
C GLN A 547 8.14 59.52 5.84
N MET A 548 6.86 59.58 5.45
CA MET A 548 6.07 60.81 5.58
C MET A 548 5.94 61.21 7.04
N ASP A 549 6.09 62.51 7.34
CA ASP A 549 5.87 63.05 8.68
C ASP A 549 4.45 62.77 9.17
N ASN A 550 4.31 62.51 10.46
CA ASN A 550 3.01 62.28 11.10
C ASN A 550 2.12 63.53 10.95
N PRO A 551 0.97 63.46 10.22
CA PRO A 551 0.09 64.60 10.03
C PRO A 551 -0.70 64.96 11.29
N CYS A 552 -0.72 64.06 12.29
CA CYS A 552 -1.54 64.14 13.51
C CYS A 552 -0.71 63.99 14.80
N PRO A 553 0.40 64.73 14.99
CA PRO A 553 1.32 64.50 16.12
C PRO A 553 0.70 64.84 17.49
N GLY A 554 -0.41 65.58 17.52
CA GLY A 554 -1.08 65.97 18.76
C GLY A 554 -1.83 64.83 19.46
N TRP A 555 -2.16 63.74 18.77
CA TRP A 555 -2.92 62.62 19.35
C TRP A 555 -2.47 61.24 18.85
N LEU A 556 -1.88 61.14 17.66
CA LEU A 556 -1.40 59.90 17.09
C LEU A 556 0.07 59.71 17.45
N ALA A 557 0.39 58.65 18.21
CA ALA A 557 1.76 58.32 18.56
C ALA A 557 2.56 57.85 17.33
N ASP A 558 3.86 58.15 17.30
CA ASP A 558 4.74 57.79 16.18
C ASP A 558 4.74 56.30 15.88
N ILE A 559 4.66 55.43 16.90
CA ILE A 559 4.56 53.98 16.69
C ILE A 559 3.29 53.55 15.97
N ASN A 560 2.18 54.27 16.17
CA ASN A 560 0.94 54.00 15.45
C ASN A 560 1.04 54.55 14.02
N TRP A 561 1.75 55.66 13.84
CA TRP A 561 2.03 56.19 12.51
C TRP A 561 2.96 55.28 11.70
N ASP A 562 4.00 54.72 12.31
CA ASP A 562 4.85 53.67 11.74
C ASP A 562 4.00 52.51 11.19
N ASN A 563 3.01 52.04 11.97
CA ASN A 563 2.06 51.02 11.51
C ASN A 563 1.25 51.48 10.29
N ILE A 564 0.74 52.72 10.27
CA ILE A 564 -0.05 53.23 9.14
C ILE A 564 0.80 53.40 7.88
N THR A 565 2.04 53.88 8.01
CA THR A 565 2.94 54.06 6.86
C THR A 565 3.36 52.73 6.24
N GLU A 566 3.58 51.69 7.05
CA GLU A 566 3.83 50.33 6.53
C GLU A 566 2.56 49.67 6.01
N LEU A 567 1.39 49.96 6.61
CA LEU A 567 0.10 49.48 6.13
C LEU A 567 -0.20 50.01 4.72
N ASP A 568 0.13 51.27 4.44
CA ASP A 568 -0.05 51.91 3.12
C ASP A 568 0.74 51.21 2.00
N LYS A 569 1.83 50.50 2.32
CA LYS A 569 2.61 49.73 1.34
C LYS A 569 1.89 48.48 0.85
N LEU A 570 0.85 48.02 1.56
CA LEU A 570 0.04 46.89 1.13
C LEU A 570 -0.89 47.30 0.00
N THR A 571 -1.06 46.41 -0.98
CA THR A 571 -1.80 46.68 -2.23
C THR A 571 -3.21 47.21 -2.03
N ASN A 572 -3.93 46.73 -1.01
CA ASN A 572 -5.31 47.11 -0.71
C ASN A 572 -5.44 48.34 0.21
N PHE A 573 -4.32 48.92 0.66
CA PHE A 573 -4.28 50.01 1.62
C PHE A 573 -3.57 51.27 1.11
N HIS A 574 -3.13 51.27 -0.15
CA HIS A 574 -2.55 52.45 -0.79
C HIS A 574 -3.49 53.67 -0.68
N GLY A 575 -2.95 54.77 -0.15
CA GLY A 575 -3.69 56.02 0.05
C GLY A 575 -4.27 56.18 1.46
N ILE A 576 -4.07 55.23 2.37
CA ILE A 576 -4.46 55.39 3.78
C ILE A 576 -3.69 56.53 4.43
N MET A 577 -2.41 56.72 4.08
CA MET A 577 -1.61 57.88 4.55
C MET A 577 -2.27 59.22 4.17
N ASN A 578 -2.66 59.34 2.90
CA ASN A 578 -3.32 60.56 2.38
C ASN A 578 -4.67 60.81 3.06
N SER A 579 -5.38 59.74 3.45
CA SER A 579 -6.65 59.85 4.18
C SER A 579 -6.48 60.48 5.57
N PHE A 580 -5.37 60.19 6.27
CA PHE A 580 -5.06 60.81 7.56
C PHE A 580 -4.70 62.29 7.44
N GLU A 581 -4.04 62.69 6.35
CA GLU A 581 -3.74 64.10 6.06
C GLU A 581 -5.01 64.90 5.69
N GLN A 582 -5.89 64.31 4.85
CA GLN A 582 -7.10 64.99 4.37
C GLN A 582 -8.22 65.04 5.42
N TYR A 583 -8.40 63.98 6.22
CA TYR A 583 -9.53 63.82 7.16
C TYR A 583 -9.08 63.55 8.62
N PRO A 584 -8.19 64.37 9.21
CA PRO A 584 -7.63 64.09 10.53
C PRO A 584 -8.68 64.11 11.66
N LYS A 585 -9.76 64.89 11.51
CA LYS A 585 -10.84 65.00 12.51
C LYS A 585 -11.69 63.74 12.59
N ASP A 586 -11.99 63.12 11.45
CA ASP A 586 -12.82 61.91 11.40
C ASP A 586 -12.06 60.71 11.94
N TRP A 587 -10.77 60.60 11.60
CA TRP A 587 -9.86 59.61 12.17
C TRP A 587 -9.69 59.80 13.68
N HIS A 588 -9.57 61.04 14.17
CA HIS A 588 -9.53 61.30 15.60
C HIS A 588 -10.84 60.89 16.28
N ALA A 589 -12.01 61.21 15.69
CA ALA A 589 -13.31 60.83 16.24
C ALA A 589 -13.44 59.31 16.35
N TRP A 590 -13.06 58.58 15.29
CA TRP A 590 -13.01 57.12 15.27
C TRP A 590 -12.05 56.57 16.33
N TYR A 591 -10.83 57.12 16.41
CA TYR A 591 -9.80 56.70 17.36
C TYR A 591 -10.25 56.86 18.82
N THR A 592 -10.96 57.95 19.14
CA THR A 592 -11.50 58.21 20.49
C THR A 592 -12.77 57.46 20.82
N ASN A 593 -13.37 56.76 19.86
CA ASN A 593 -14.56 55.96 20.12
C ASN A 593 -14.23 54.86 21.16
N ALA A 594 -15.20 54.55 22.03
CA ALA A 594 -15.08 53.45 22.98
C ALA A 594 -15.08 52.08 22.28
N GLU A 595 -15.79 51.97 21.15
CA GLU A 595 -15.96 50.74 20.36
C GLU A 595 -15.63 50.99 18.88
N PRO A 596 -14.37 51.33 18.55
CA PRO A 596 -13.95 51.65 17.19
C PRO A 596 -14.07 50.45 16.24
N GLU A 597 -14.03 49.22 16.74
CA GLU A 597 -14.13 48.01 15.93
C GLU A 597 -15.51 47.77 15.31
N THR A 598 -16.58 48.33 15.90
CA THR A 598 -17.95 48.30 15.36
C THR A 598 -18.35 49.63 14.71
N ALA A 599 -17.58 50.70 14.95
CA ALA A 599 -17.80 51.99 14.34
C ALA A 599 -17.49 51.95 12.84
N VAL A 600 -18.25 52.76 12.08
CA VAL A 600 -18.03 52.98 10.65
C VAL A 600 -16.64 53.56 10.45
N LEU A 601 -15.84 52.96 9.56
CA LEU A 601 -14.52 53.48 9.24
C LEU A 601 -14.65 54.83 8.51
N PRO A 602 -13.73 55.78 8.72
CA PRO A 602 -13.77 57.07 8.05
C PRO A 602 -13.76 56.94 6.51
N VAL A 603 -14.52 57.81 5.84
CA VAL A 603 -14.50 58.00 4.38
C VAL A 603 -14.90 56.72 3.61
N GLU A 604 -14.12 56.30 2.62
CA GLU A 604 -14.44 55.16 1.74
C GLU A 604 -14.01 53.80 2.34
N TRP A 605 -13.20 53.81 3.40
CA TRP A 605 -12.58 52.61 3.99
C TRP A 605 -13.58 51.60 4.55
N ASP A 606 -14.79 52.04 4.94
CA ASP A 606 -15.82 51.14 5.44
C ASP A 606 -16.36 50.18 4.37
N ASN A 607 -16.43 50.66 3.12
CA ASN A 607 -16.96 49.90 1.98
C ASN A 607 -15.86 49.13 1.24
N THR A 608 -14.60 49.56 1.33
CA THR A 608 -13.46 48.92 0.65
C THR A 608 -12.82 47.83 1.49
N CYS A 609 -12.81 47.95 2.82
CA CYS A 609 -12.17 46.97 3.70
C CYS A 609 -13.06 45.77 4.01
N ASN A 610 -12.51 44.57 3.84
CA ASN A 610 -13.06 43.35 4.41
C ASN A 610 -12.82 43.26 5.93
N GLU A 611 -13.32 42.20 6.57
CA GLU A 611 -13.22 42.03 8.02
C GLU A 611 -11.77 41.94 8.52
N LEU A 612 -10.88 41.21 7.82
CA LEU A 612 -9.45 41.13 8.15
C LEU A 612 -8.76 42.48 7.99
N GLN A 613 -9.10 43.22 6.93
CA GLN A 613 -8.51 44.53 6.66
C GLN A 613 -8.91 45.56 7.73
N ARG A 614 -10.17 45.53 8.19
CA ARG A 614 -10.61 46.30 9.36
C ARG A 614 -9.81 45.92 10.61
N MET A 615 -9.54 44.64 10.82
CA MET A 615 -8.67 44.19 11.92
C MET A 615 -7.27 44.79 11.84
N LEU A 616 -6.69 44.98 10.64
CA LEU A 616 -5.38 45.63 10.47
C LEU A 616 -5.40 47.09 10.90
N ILE A 617 -6.45 47.83 10.55
CA ILE A 617 -6.63 49.23 10.95
C ILE A 617 -6.74 49.33 12.48
N VAL A 618 -7.59 48.49 13.09
CA VAL A 618 -7.72 48.44 14.56
C VAL A 618 -6.40 48.00 15.21
N ARG A 619 -5.68 47.03 14.63
CA ARG A 619 -4.36 46.60 15.12
C ARG A 619 -3.30 47.70 15.06
N SER A 620 -3.38 48.59 14.08
CA SER A 620 -2.44 49.69 13.86
C SER A 620 -2.69 50.87 14.80
N LEU A 621 -3.96 51.12 15.16
CA LEU A 621 -4.36 52.32 15.92
C LEU A 621 -4.81 52.01 17.36
N ARG A 622 -5.57 50.93 17.57
CA ARG A 622 -6.26 50.58 18.84
C ARG A 622 -6.04 49.12 19.21
N GLN A 623 -4.80 48.80 19.58
CA GLN A 623 -4.38 47.43 19.94
C GLN A 623 -5.21 46.81 21.08
N ASP A 624 -5.74 47.64 21.98
CA ASP A 624 -6.61 47.22 23.09
C ASP A 624 -7.93 46.57 22.63
N ARG A 625 -8.39 46.90 21.41
CA ARG A 625 -9.66 46.39 20.86
C ARG A 625 -9.50 45.17 19.94
N VAL A 626 -8.27 44.78 19.61
CA VAL A 626 -7.99 43.68 18.67
C VAL A 626 -8.63 42.36 19.08
N ALA A 627 -8.67 42.05 20.39
CA ALA A 627 -9.29 40.82 20.88
C ALA A 627 -10.80 40.72 20.56
N PHE A 628 -11.50 41.85 20.51
CA PHE A 628 -12.92 41.90 20.13
C PHE A 628 -13.08 41.69 18.63
N CYS A 629 -12.22 42.28 17.80
CA CYS A 629 -12.24 42.02 16.36
C CYS A 629 -11.96 40.55 16.04
N VAL A 630 -10.95 39.95 16.69
CA VAL A 630 -10.64 38.52 16.56
C VAL A 630 -11.84 37.65 16.96
N THR A 631 -12.53 38.03 18.04
CA THR A 631 -13.76 37.34 18.48
C THR A 631 -14.84 37.38 17.40
N SER A 632 -15.15 38.57 16.87
CA SER A 632 -16.14 38.72 15.79
C SER A 632 -15.74 37.96 14.54
N PHE A 633 -14.46 38.02 14.16
CA PHE A 633 -13.90 37.29 13.01
C PHE A 633 -14.10 35.78 13.13
N ILE A 634 -13.83 35.21 14.31
CA ILE A 634 -14.08 33.78 14.57
C ILE A 634 -15.58 33.47 14.51
N VAL A 635 -16.43 34.32 15.10
CA VAL A 635 -17.88 34.13 15.11
C VAL A 635 -18.45 34.11 13.69
N ASN A 636 -17.98 35.00 12.82
CA ASN A 636 -18.45 35.11 11.44
C ASN A 636 -17.96 33.95 10.55
N ASN A 637 -16.75 33.42 10.79
CA ASN A 637 -16.17 32.36 9.96
C ASN A 637 -16.41 30.94 10.46
N LEU A 638 -16.43 30.71 11.79
CA LEU A 638 -16.59 29.38 12.41
C LEU A 638 -17.88 29.26 13.25
N GLY A 639 -18.41 30.38 13.75
CA GLY A 639 -19.60 30.41 14.61
C GLY A 639 -19.29 30.72 16.08
N SER A 640 -20.31 31.20 16.80
CA SER A 640 -20.18 31.65 18.20
C SER A 640 -19.73 30.57 19.19
N LYS A 641 -20.01 29.30 18.89
CA LYS A 641 -19.61 28.15 19.71
C LYS A 641 -18.10 27.97 19.88
N PHE A 642 -17.28 28.63 19.06
CA PHE A 642 -15.81 28.58 19.15
C PHE A 642 -15.20 29.68 20.02
N VAL A 643 -16.01 30.62 20.52
CA VAL A 643 -15.55 31.66 21.44
C VAL A 643 -16.14 31.46 22.85
N GLU A 644 -17.25 30.73 22.96
CA GLU A 644 -17.83 30.35 24.24
C GLU A 644 -17.23 29.02 24.72
N PRO A 645 -16.33 29.02 25.74
CA PRO A 645 -15.72 27.78 26.19
C PRO A 645 -16.77 26.83 26.79
N PRO A 646 -16.72 25.53 26.47
CA PRO A 646 -17.64 24.56 27.04
C PRO A 646 -17.42 24.45 28.57
N VAL A 647 -18.51 24.28 29.31
CA VAL A 647 -18.43 24.00 30.75
C VAL A 647 -17.73 22.65 30.93
N LEU A 648 -16.73 22.59 31.80
CA LEU A 648 -16.05 21.35 32.15
C LEU A 648 -17.04 20.43 32.88
N ASP A 649 -17.34 19.29 32.27
CA ASP A 649 -18.15 18.23 32.87
C ASP A 649 -17.27 17.04 33.24
N MET A 650 -16.99 16.89 34.53
CA MET A 650 -16.14 15.84 35.08
C MET A 650 -16.69 14.43 34.80
N LYS A 651 -18.01 14.27 34.67
CA LYS A 651 -18.61 12.98 34.33
C LYS A 651 -18.26 12.56 32.91
N SER A 652 -18.38 13.49 31.95
CA SER A 652 -17.99 13.23 30.57
C SER A 652 -16.52 12.84 30.43
N VAL A 653 -15.64 13.37 31.30
CA VAL A 653 -14.21 13.04 31.30
C VAL A 653 -13.97 11.60 31.77
N ILE A 654 -14.74 11.11 32.75
CA ILE A 654 -14.68 9.71 33.18
C ILE A 654 -15.21 8.78 32.10
N ASP A 655 -16.34 9.13 31.48
CA ASP A 655 -16.96 8.35 30.40
C ASP A 655 -16.02 8.22 29.18
N ASP A 656 -15.21 9.26 28.92
CA ASP A 656 -14.19 9.29 27.87
C ASP A 656 -12.88 8.58 28.30
N SER A 657 -12.75 8.12 29.55
CA SER A 657 -11.52 7.52 30.11
C SER A 657 -11.64 6.01 30.35
N ASN A 658 -10.50 5.32 30.29
CA ASN A 658 -10.37 3.91 30.63
C ASN A 658 -9.27 3.67 31.67
N ALA A 659 -9.08 2.41 32.10
CA ALA A 659 -8.09 2.05 33.10
C ALA A 659 -6.63 2.21 32.65
N ARG A 660 -6.39 2.36 31.35
CA ARG A 660 -5.07 2.57 30.76
C ARG A 660 -4.74 4.05 30.53
N THR A 661 -5.74 4.93 30.49
CA THR A 661 -5.54 6.36 30.25
C THR A 661 -5.51 7.15 31.57
N PRO A 662 -4.37 7.72 31.97
CA PRO A 662 -4.32 8.56 33.17
C PRO A 662 -5.04 9.90 32.95
N LEU A 663 -5.44 10.53 34.04
CA LEU A 663 -6.17 11.79 34.08
C LEU A 663 -5.33 12.84 34.80
N ILE A 664 -5.05 13.96 34.15
CA ILE A 664 -4.15 15.01 34.68
C ILE A 664 -4.92 16.31 34.92
N PHE A 665 -4.89 16.79 36.15
CA PHE A 665 -5.23 18.16 36.51
C PHE A 665 -4.02 19.06 36.33
N VAL A 666 -4.09 19.95 35.35
CA VAL A 666 -3.13 21.04 35.18
C VAL A 666 -3.56 22.19 36.07
N LEU A 667 -2.79 22.43 37.12
CA LEU A 667 -3.16 23.34 38.20
C LEU A 667 -2.88 24.79 37.83
N SER A 668 -3.82 25.66 38.20
CA SER A 668 -3.56 27.10 38.32
C SER A 668 -3.08 27.42 39.74
N PRO A 669 -2.28 28.49 39.94
CA PRO A 669 -1.76 28.83 41.27
C PRO A 669 -2.87 28.99 42.31
N GLY A 670 -2.79 28.24 43.41
CA GLY A 670 -3.73 28.33 44.54
C GLY A 670 -5.03 27.55 44.41
N VAL A 671 -5.14 26.64 43.43
CA VAL A 671 -6.29 25.73 43.26
C VAL A 671 -5.91 24.29 43.60
N ASP A 672 -6.70 23.64 44.44
CA ASP A 672 -6.57 22.22 44.81
C ASP A 672 -7.81 21.43 44.33
N PRO A 673 -7.66 20.45 43.42
CA PRO A 673 -8.77 19.65 42.89
C PRO A 673 -9.22 18.52 43.82
N THR A 674 -8.54 18.27 44.94
CA THR A 674 -8.77 17.09 45.80
C THR A 674 -10.24 16.94 46.22
N ASN A 675 -10.86 18.01 46.69
CA ASN A 675 -12.26 17.97 47.16
C ASN A 675 -13.24 17.68 46.01
N SER A 676 -13.02 18.27 44.84
CA SER A 676 -13.87 18.02 43.66
C SER A 676 -13.74 16.58 43.18
N LEU A 677 -12.53 16.01 43.25
CA LEU A 677 -12.29 14.62 42.88
C LEU A 677 -12.90 13.64 43.90
N LEU A 678 -12.86 13.96 45.19
CA LEU A 678 -13.48 13.14 46.23
C LEU A 678 -15.00 13.09 46.08
N GLN A 679 -15.64 14.23 45.80
CA GLN A 679 -17.08 14.28 45.46
C GLN A 679 -17.41 13.46 44.20
N LEU A 680 -16.52 13.44 43.22
CA LEU A 680 -16.68 12.65 42.01
C LEU A 680 -16.56 11.15 42.29
N ALA A 681 -15.62 10.76 43.16
CA ALA A 681 -15.47 9.40 43.63
C ALA A 681 -16.70 8.94 44.43
N ASP A 682 -17.26 9.79 45.29
CA ASP A 682 -18.52 9.53 46.00
C ASP A 682 -19.68 9.28 45.02
N TYR A 683 -19.85 10.16 44.03
CA TYR A 683 -20.90 10.03 43.02
C TYR A 683 -20.73 8.75 42.18
N SER A 684 -19.49 8.34 41.93
CA SER A 684 -19.16 7.14 41.15
C SER A 684 -19.11 5.86 41.99
N GLY A 685 -19.43 5.92 43.29
CA GLY A 685 -19.39 4.76 44.20
C GLY A 685 -17.98 4.25 44.53
N MET A 686 -16.95 5.04 44.26
CA MET A 686 -15.52 4.68 44.42
C MET A 686 -14.85 5.31 45.64
N ALA A 687 -15.59 6.05 46.47
CA ALA A 687 -15.03 6.75 47.62
C ALA A 687 -14.30 5.85 48.63
N SER A 688 -14.80 4.64 48.88
CA SER A 688 -14.14 3.67 49.77
C SER A 688 -12.85 3.08 49.18
N ARG A 689 -12.66 3.21 47.87
CA ARG A 689 -11.52 2.71 47.09
C ARG A 689 -10.70 3.85 46.50
N PHE A 690 -10.81 5.05 47.06
CA PHE A 690 -10.08 6.23 46.65
C PHE A 690 -8.84 6.43 47.54
N LEU A 691 -7.66 6.33 46.94
CA LEU A 691 -6.37 6.47 47.59
C LEU A 691 -5.70 7.76 47.10
N ALA A 692 -5.56 8.76 47.98
CA ALA A 692 -4.91 10.02 47.66
C ALA A 692 -3.55 10.15 48.35
N LEU A 693 -2.55 10.60 47.61
CA LEU A 693 -1.18 10.84 48.10
C LEU A 693 -0.65 12.16 47.54
N SER A 694 -0.12 13.02 48.41
CA SER A 694 0.63 14.22 47.98
C SER A 694 2.10 13.90 47.82
N LEU A 695 2.64 14.12 46.62
CA LEU A 695 4.04 13.86 46.32
C LEU A 695 4.94 14.97 46.88
N GLY A 696 5.99 14.53 47.56
CA GLY A 696 7.06 15.34 48.12
C GLY A 696 8.27 14.45 48.37
N GLN A 697 9.26 14.93 49.10
CA GLN A 697 10.49 14.18 49.36
C GLN A 697 10.17 12.83 50.05
N GLY A 698 10.62 11.73 49.46
CA GLY A 698 10.51 10.37 50.03
C GLY A 698 9.18 9.64 49.79
N GLN A 699 8.20 10.22 49.08
CA GLN A 699 6.87 9.59 48.86
C GLN A 699 6.80 8.66 47.63
N ALA A 700 7.81 8.68 46.77
CA ALA A 700 7.88 7.88 45.54
C ALA A 700 7.65 6.36 45.71
N PRO A 701 8.21 5.68 46.74
CA PRO A 701 7.96 4.25 46.93
C PRO A 701 6.51 3.93 47.29
N ILE A 702 5.87 4.81 48.07
CA ILE A 702 4.46 4.65 48.48
C ILE A 702 3.54 4.83 47.27
N ALA A 703 3.82 5.84 46.44
CA ALA A 703 3.10 6.07 45.19
C ALA A 703 3.20 4.86 44.25
N THR A 704 4.39 4.28 44.11
CA THR A 704 4.62 3.08 43.28
C THR A 704 3.76 1.91 43.78
N ARG A 705 3.77 1.63 45.09
CA ARG A 705 2.95 0.56 45.68
C ARG A 705 1.46 0.81 45.47
N MET A 706 0.98 2.03 45.71
CA MET A 706 -0.42 2.42 45.51
C MET A 706 -0.89 2.18 44.08
N ILE A 707 -0.07 2.49 43.08
CA ILE A 707 -0.39 2.22 41.68
C ILE A 707 -0.47 0.71 41.45
N THR A 708 0.54 -0.06 41.85
CA THR A 708 0.55 -1.52 41.63
C THR A 708 -0.65 -2.21 42.29
N GLU A 709 -0.95 -1.88 43.55
CA GLU A 709 -2.13 -2.39 44.27
C GLU A 709 -3.43 -1.93 43.60
N GLY A 710 -3.50 -0.66 43.20
CA GLY A 710 -4.66 -0.11 42.50
C GLY A 710 -4.95 -0.79 41.17
N VAL A 711 -3.92 -1.16 40.42
CA VAL A 711 -4.06 -1.88 39.13
C VAL A 711 -4.66 -3.26 39.32
N SER A 712 -4.23 -3.99 40.35
CA SER A 712 -4.76 -5.33 40.65
C SER A 712 -6.15 -5.28 41.31
N GLU A 713 -6.35 -4.34 42.22
CA GLU A 713 -7.55 -4.29 43.05
C GLU A 713 -8.64 -3.42 42.47
N GLY A 714 -8.36 -2.53 41.50
CA GLY A 714 -9.31 -1.59 40.90
C GLY A 714 -9.52 -0.29 41.66
N ASN A 715 -8.55 0.15 42.47
CA ASN A 715 -8.67 1.36 43.28
C ASN A 715 -8.44 2.63 42.45
N TRP A 716 -9.04 3.76 42.85
CA TRP A 716 -8.71 5.06 42.27
C TRP A 716 -7.51 5.64 43.00
N VAL A 717 -6.46 5.96 42.25
CA VAL A 717 -5.21 6.48 42.82
C VAL A 717 -5.06 7.93 42.39
N PHE A 718 -4.96 8.85 43.36
CA PHE A 718 -4.72 10.27 43.12
C PHE A 718 -3.34 10.68 43.64
N LEU A 719 -2.49 11.16 42.73
CA LEU A 719 -1.16 11.69 43.03
C LEU A 719 -1.18 13.21 42.90
N ALA A 720 -1.12 13.91 44.02
CA ALA A 720 -1.11 15.36 44.05
C ALA A 720 0.30 15.93 43.94
N ASN A 721 0.43 17.09 43.29
CA ASN A 721 1.67 17.89 43.21
C ASN A 721 2.87 17.18 42.57
N CYS A 722 2.66 16.45 41.47
CA CYS A 722 3.73 15.70 40.79
C CYS A 722 4.94 16.55 40.36
N HIS A 723 4.75 17.83 40.02
CA HIS A 723 5.83 18.79 39.76
C HIS A 723 6.86 18.94 40.89
N LEU A 724 6.54 18.54 42.14
CA LEU A 724 7.48 18.57 43.27
C LEU A 724 8.42 17.34 43.30
N SER A 725 8.16 16.32 42.48
CA SER A 725 8.89 15.04 42.48
C SER A 725 9.32 14.64 41.07
N LEU A 726 9.90 15.58 40.31
CA LEU A 726 10.34 15.38 38.92
C LEU A 726 11.34 14.23 38.75
N SER A 727 12.21 14.01 39.74
CA SER A 727 13.19 12.91 39.72
C SER A 727 12.56 11.52 39.66
N TRP A 728 11.31 11.36 40.10
CA TRP A 728 10.58 10.10 40.06
C TRP A 728 9.70 9.93 38.81
N MET A 729 9.47 11.01 38.05
CA MET A 729 8.60 10.99 36.87
C MET A 729 9.03 9.97 35.79
N PRO A 730 10.34 9.69 35.55
CA PRO A 730 10.73 8.62 34.63
C PRO A 730 10.27 7.22 35.08
N GLN A 731 10.23 6.96 36.39
CA GLN A 731 9.71 5.70 36.91
C GLN A 731 8.18 5.63 36.78
N LEU A 732 7.48 6.75 37.01
CA LEU A 732 6.04 6.82 36.76
C LEU A 732 5.70 6.60 35.28
N ASP A 733 6.50 7.14 34.37
CA ASP A 733 6.35 6.92 32.92
C ASP A 733 6.43 5.43 32.58
N LYS A 734 7.41 4.71 33.13
CA LYS A 734 7.53 3.25 32.97
C LYS A 734 6.32 2.48 33.50
N LEU A 735 5.76 2.90 34.63
CA LEU A 735 4.53 2.28 35.17
C LEU A 735 3.35 2.50 34.22
N ILE A 736 3.21 3.70 33.65
CA ILE A 736 2.14 4.03 32.70
C ILE A 736 2.32 3.28 31.37
N GLU A 737 3.56 3.14 30.88
CA GLU A 737 3.86 2.31 29.71
C GLU A 737 3.49 0.84 29.98
N GLN A 738 3.79 0.32 31.18
CA GLN A 738 3.37 -1.03 31.58
C GLN A 738 1.84 -1.19 31.62
N LEU A 739 1.07 -0.17 32.05
CA LEU A 739 -0.40 -0.17 32.02
C LEU A 739 -0.98 -0.41 30.63
N GLN A 740 -0.27 -0.04 29.56
CA GLN A 740 -0.73 -0.27 28.19
C GLN A 740 -0.64 -1.75 27.79
N ILE A 741 0.31 -2.49 28.38
CA ILE A 741 0.61 -3.88 28.03
C ILE A 741 -0.16 -4.85 28.93
N GLN A 742 -0.24 -4.54 30.22
CA GLN A 742 -0.97 -5.35 31.18
C GLN A 742 -2.49 -5.14 31.06
N ASP A 743 -3.27 -6.04 31.62
CA ASP A 743 -4.73 -5.92 31.68
C ASP A 743 -5.15 -5.40 33.07
N PRO A 744 -5.21 -4.07 33.27
CA PRO A 744 -5.59 -3.49 34.55
C PRO A 744 -7.06 -3.75 34.86
N HIS A 745 -7.41 -3.76 36.15
CA HIS A 745 -8.81 -3.86 36.57
C HIS A 745 -9.67 -2.75 35.91
N PRO A 746 -10.86 -3.05 35.36
CA PRO A 746 -11.66 -2.09 34.58
C PRO A 746 -12.02 -0.78 35.33
N ASP A 747 -12.25 -0.87 36.64
CA ASP A 747 -12.57 0.28 37.51
C ASP A 747 -11.35 1.14 37.89
N PHE A 748 -10.12 0.66 37.69
CA PHE A 748 -8.90 1.39 38.05
C PHE A 748 -8.85 2.74 37.32
N ARG A 749 -8.50 3.81 38.02
CA ARG A 749 -8.25 5.13 37.42
C ARG A 749 -7.06 5.78 38.12
N LEU A 750 -6.11 6.27 37.32
CA LEU A 750 -4.96 7.03 37.79
C LEU A 750 -5.20 8.52 37.56
N TRP A 751 -5.23 9.28 38.65
CA TRP A 751 -5.39 10.73 38.68
C TRP A 751 -4.09 11.38 39.12
N ILE A 752 -3.69 12.44 38.43
CA ILE A 752 -2.45 13.17 38.65
C ILE A 752 -2.78 14.66 38.74
N SER A 753 -2.16 15.41 39.65
CA SER A 753 -2.18 16.86 39.62
C SER A 753 -0.77 17.44 39.53
N SER A 754 -0.60 18.44 38.67
CA SER A 754 0.70 19.10 38.49
C SER A 754 0.52 20.55 38.06
N SER A 755 1.39 21.43 38.58
CA SER A 755 1.62 22.74 37.97
C SER A 755 2.37 22.55 36.65
N PRO A 756 2.20 23.45 35.66
CA PRO A 756 2.98 23.41 34.42
C PRO A 756 4.47 23.44 34.70
N HIS A 757 5.21 22.50 34.10
CA HIS A 757 6.66 22.40 34.21
C HIS A 757 7.26 21.83 32.91
N PRO A 758 8.36 22.40 32.37
CA PRO A 758 8.97 21.93 31.13
C PRO A 758 9.52 20.50 31.22
N ASP A 759 10.11 20.12 32.35
CA ASP A 759 10.70 18.79 32.55
C ASP A 759 9.69 17.69 32.88
N PHE A 760 8.39 17.99 32.82
CA PHE A 760 7.37 16.95 33.03
C PHE A 760 7.34 16.02 31.79
N PRO A 761 7.29 14.68 31.95
CA PRO A 761 7.41 13.78 30.81
C PRO A 761 6.30 13.97 29.77
N VAL A 762 6.74 14.20 28.52
CA VAL A 762 5.85 14.39 27.36
C VAL A 762 5.03 13.13 27.08
N SER A 763 5.59 11.94 27.29
CA SER A 763 4.93 10.63 27.14
C SER A 763 3.71 10.49 28.05
N ILE A 764 3.84 10.85 29.33
CA ILE A 764 2.74 10.86 30.28
C ILE A 764 1.68 11.85 29.81
N LEU A 765 2.07 13.05 29.39
CA LEU A 765 1.12 14.02 28.85
C LEU A 765 0.40 13.44 27.64
N GLN A 766 1.10 12.97 26.61
CA GLN A 766 0.49 12.46 25.37
C GLN A 766 -0.55 11.34 25.62
N THR A 767 -0.28 10.42 26.54
CA THR A 767 -1.16 9.29 26.87
C THR A 767 -2.32 9.64 27.81
N SER A 768 -2.31 10.83 28.40
CA SER A 768 -3.28 11.24 29.42
C SER A 768 -4.34 12.22 28.89
N ILE A 769 -5.50 12.21 29.56
CA ILE A 769 -6.53 13.25 29.39
C ILE A 769 -6.21 14.40 30.34
N LYS A 770 -6.07 15.62 29.80
CA LYS A 770 -5.73 16.82 30.58
C LYS A 770 -6.95 17.66 30.83
N MET A 771 -7.02 18.24 32.02
CA MET A 771 -8.03 19.21 32.38
C MET A 771 -7.44 20.33 33.23
N THR A 772 -7.77 21.57 32.90
CA THR A 772 -7.38 22.72 33.72
C THR A 772 -8.40 22.98 34.82
N THR A 773 -7.91 23.31 36.02
CA THR A 773 -8.76 23.65 37.18
C THR A 773 -9.05 25.15 37.32
N GLU A 774 -8.79 25.95 36.28
CA GLU A 774 -8.99 27.41 36.31
C GLU A 774 -10.49 27.76 36.34
N PRO A 775 -10.94 28.73 37.17
CA PRO A 775 -12.30 29.24 37.09
C PRO A 775 -12.52 29.93 35.74
N PRO A 776 -13.71 29.78 35.11
CA PRO A 776 -14.00 30.38 33.83
C PRO A 776 -13.95 31.92 33.92
N LYS A 777 -13.60 32.60 32.84
CA LYS A 777 -13.66 34.06 32.79
C LYS A 777 -15.08 34.55 32.50
N GLY A 778 -15.43 35.68 33.10
CA GLY A 778 -16.71 36.35 32.96
C GLY A 778 -17.65 36.07 34.13
N ILE A 779 -18.38 37.10 34.54
CA ILE A 779 -19.33 37.03 35.67
C ILE A 779 -20.37 35.93 35.43
N LYS A 780 -20.98 35.90 34.24
CA LYS A 780 -22.02 34.93 33.87
C LYS A 780 -21.52 33.48 33.95
N ALA A 781 -20.31 33.21 33.47
CA ALA A 781 -19.74 31.86 33.46
C ALA A 781 -19.41 31.38 34.89
N ASN A 782 -18.80 32.25 35.69
CA ASN A 782 -18.53 31.97 37.11
C ASN A 782 -19.81 31.74 37.91
N MET A 783 -20.84 32.57 37.69
CA MET A 783 -22.13 32.37 38.34
C MET A 783 -22.76 31.04 37.98
N LYS A 784 -22.80 30.68 36.68
CA LYS A 784 -23.33 29.38 36.23
C LYS A 784 -22.58 28.22 36.88
N ARG A 785 -21.25 28.29 36.92
CA ARG A 785 -20.40 27.28 37.57
C ARG A 785 -20.76 27.12 39.04
N LEU A 786 -20.69 28.20 39.83
CA LEU A 786 -20.95 28.17 41.27
C LEU A 786 -22.38 27.73 41.59
N TYR A 787 -23.36 28.14 40.78
CA TYR A 787 -24.75 27.74 40.99
C TYR A 787 -24.99 26.26 40.68
N ASN A 788 -24.27 25.70 39.69
CA ASN A 788 -24.33 24.27 39.36
C ASN A 788 -23.64 23.37 40.38
N LEU A 789 -22.75 23.89 41.22
CA LEU A 789 -22.14 23.13 42.32
C LEU A 789 -23.14 22.84 43.45
N VAL A 790 -24.23 23.60 43.54
CA VAL A 790 -25.21 23.47 44.63
C VAL A 790 -26.32 22.51 44.24
N SER A 791 -26.46 21.41 44.99
CA SER A 791 -27.47 20.39 44.71
C SER A 791 -28.87 20.81 45.17
N ASP A 792 -29.91 20.23 44.56
CA ASP A 792 -31.31 20.45 44.96
C ASP A 792 -31.61 20.07 46.41
N GLN A 793 -30.85 19.12 46.97
CA GLN A 793 -30.94 18.75 48.38
C GLN A 793 -30.36 19.86 49.28
N GLN A 794 -29.22 20.46 48.91
CA GLN A 794 -28.63 21.59 49.63
C GLN A 794 -29.56 22.81 49.64
N PHE A 795 -30.29 23.06 48.54
CA PHE A 795 -31.31 24.12 48.49
C PHE A 795 -32.46 23.93 49.49
N LYS A 796 -32.75 22.69 49.89
CA LYS A 796 -33.85 22.32 50.79
C LYS A 796 -33.41 22.18 52.25
N ARG A 797 -32.10 22.21 52.53
CA ARG A 797 -31.53 22.04 53.88
C ARG A 797 -31.89 23.18 54.84
N CYS A 798 -32.08 24.40 54.31
CA CYS A 798 -32.37 25.59 55.12
C CYS A 798 -33.86 25.70 55.50
N THR A 799 -34.15 26.06 56.75
CA THR A 799 -35.50 26.31 57.28
C THR A 799 -36.22 27.50 56.61
N LYS A 800 -35.49 28.43 55.99
CA LYS A 800 -36.04 29.60 55.25
C LYS A 800 -35.57 29.63 53.78
N PRO A 801 -36.06 28.71 52.93
CA PRO A 801 -35.50 28.49 51.59
C PRO A 801 -35.57 29.71 50.67
N LYS A 802 -36.63 30.54 50.76
CA LYS A 802 -36.76 31.76 49.95
C LYS A 802 -35.66 32.81 50.25
N LYS A 803 -35.27 32.97 51.51
CA LYS A 803 -34.22 33.92 51.90
C LYS A 803 -32.84 33.36 51.58
N TYR A 804 -32.63 32.07 51.84
CA TYR A 804 -31.39 31.37 51.52
C TYR A 804 -31.07 31.41 50.02
N LYS A 805 -32.03 31.09 49.15
CA LYS A 805 -31.83 31.14 47.68
C LYS A 805 -31.40 32.52 47.18
N LYS A 806 -32.02 33.59 47.69
CA LYS A 806 -31.63 34.98 47.34
C LYS A 806 -30.23 35.32 47.84
N LEU A 807 -29.89 34.91 49.05
CA LEU A 807 -28.58 35.15 49.65
C LEU A 807 -27.48 34.38 48.91
N LEU A 808 -27.71 33.11 48.60
CA LEU A 808 -26.80 32.27 47.84
C LEU A 808 -26.56 32.85 46.43
N PHE A 809 -27.62 33.26 45.74
CA PHE A 809 -27.47 33.94 44.45
C PHE A 809 -26.63 35.22 44.55
N ALA A 810 -26.89 36.06 45.56
CA ALA A 810 -26.12 37.28 45.81
C ALA A 810 -24.65 36.95 46.15
N MET A 811 -24.40 35.86 46.88
CA MET A 811 -23.07 35.39 47.22
C MET A 811 -22.31 34.86 46.00
N CYS A 812 -22.95 34.04 45.15
CA CYS A 812 -22.37 33.59 43.88
C CYS A 812 -22.02 34.78 42.99
N PHE A 813 -22.92 35.78 42.91
CA PHE A 813 -22.66 37.01 42.16
C PHE A 813 -21.48 37.80 42.74
N PHE A 814 -21.46 37.99 44.06
CA PHE A 814 -20.37 38.71 44.74
C PHE A 814 -19.02 38.00 44.56
N HIS A 815 -18.96 36.69 44.78
CA HIS A 815 -17.74 35.91 44.57
C HIS A 815 -17.28 35.97 43.10
N SER A 816 -18.21 35.91 42.15
CA SER A 816 -17.91 36.09 40.71
C SER A 816 -17.30 37.46 40.41
N ILE A 817 -17.79 38.54 41.06
CA ILE A 817 -17.21 39.89 40.93
C ILE A 817 -15.79 39.94 41.53
N LEU A 818 -15.56 39.31 42.68
CA LEU A 818 -14.24 39.28 43.31
C LEU A 818 -13.20 38.60 42.40
N LEU A 819 -13.57 37.47 41.79
CA LEU A 819 -12.74 36.76 40.83
C LEU A 819 -12.45 37.62 39.60
N GLU A 820 -13.47 38.26 39.02
CA GLU A 820 -13.32 39.08 37.82
C GLU A 820 -12.53 40.37 38.06
N ARG A 821 -12.62 40.95 39.26
CA ARG A 821 -11.86 42.15 39.62
C ARG A 821 -10.35 41.93 39.62
N LYS A 822 -9.87 40.69 39.78
CA LYS A 822 -8.44 40.35 39.68
C LYS A 822 -7.83 40.75 38.34
N LYS A 823 -8.63 40.79 37.26
CA LYS A 823 -8.18 41.19 35.92
C LYS A 823 -7.61 42.60 35.86
N PHE A 824 -8.07 43.49 36.74
CA PHE A 824 -7.65 44.89 36.76
C PHE A 824 -6.37 45.12 37.59
N GLN A 825 -5.73 44.06 38.09
CA GLN A 825 -4.48 44.13 38.86
C GLN A 825 -4.56 45.20 39.97
N GLN A 826 -3.66 46.20 39.95
CA GLN A 826 -3.57 47.27 40.94
C GLN A 826 -4.79 48.21 40.95
N LEU A 827 -5.53 48.33 39.84
CA LEU A 827 -6.80 49.08 39.79
C LEU A 827 -7.94 48.32 40.47
N GLY A 828 -7.85 46.99 40.52
CA GLY A 828 -8.83 46.13 41.18
C GLY A 828 -8.53 45.93 42.66
N TRP A 829 -7.26 45.70 42.99
CA TRP A 829 -6.77 45.33 44.32
C TRP A 829 -5.39 45.95 44.60
N ASN A 830 -5.19 46.51 45.80
CA ASN A 830 -3.86 46.99 46.21
C ASN A 830 -2.81 45.86 46.25
N ILE A 831 -3.23 44.67 46.72
CA ILE A 831 -2.48 43.41 46.68
C ILE A 831 -3.46 42.33 46.23
N ILE A 832 -3.12 41.58 45.19
CA ILE A 832 -4.00 40.57 44.62
C ILE A 832 -4.14 39.41 45.62
N TYR A 833 -5.32 39.29 46.23
CA TYR A 833 -5.67 38.13 47.06
C TYR A 833 -6.16 36.97 46.20
N GLY A 834 -5.69 35.76 46.49
CA GLY A 834 -5.98 34.54 45.75
C GLY A 834 -7.35 33.93 46.04
N PHE A 835 -8.45 34.70 45.94
CA PHE A 835 -9.81 34.17 46.15
C PHE A 835 -10.03 32.87 45.37
N ASN A 836 -10.41 31.79 46.05
CA ASN A 836 -10.61 30.47 45.47
C ASN A 836 -11.94 29.85 45.91
N ASP A 837 -12.21 28.64 45.44
CA ASP A 837 -13.45 27.92 45.76
C ASP A 837 -13.56 27.59 47.25
N SER A 838 -12.44 27.44 47.96
CA SER A 838 -12.44 27.22 49.42
C SER A 838 -13.00 28.43 50.16
N ASP A 839 -12.68 29.66 49.73
CA ASP A 839 -13.27 30.88 50.31
C ASP A 839 -14.78 30.94 50.12
N PHE A 840 -15.27 30.48 48.96
CA PHE A 840 -16.70 30.38 48.67
C PHE A 840 -17.38 29.33 49.56
N GLU A 841 -16.79 28.13 49.68
CA GLU A 841 -17.33 27.04 50.50
C GLU A 841 -17.35 27.39 52.00
N VAL A 842 -16.32 28.06 52.51
CA VAL A 842 -16.30 28.56 53.91
C VAL A 842 -17.36 29.63 54.11
N GLY A 843 -17.51 30.56 53.16
CA GLY A 843 -18.56 31.58 53.21
C GLY A 843 -19.98 31.00 53.18
N LYS A 844 -20.16 29.85 52.53
CA LYS A 844 -21.42 29.10 52.47
C LYS A 844 -21.66 28.37 53.79
N SER A 845 -20.66 27.62 54.27
CA SER A 845 -20.74 26.77 55.47
C SER A 845 -20.94 27.57 56.75
N ASN A 846 -20.35 28.76 56.89
CA ASN A 846 -20.54 29.63 58.08
C ASN A 846 -21.94 30.28 58.17
N ARG A 847 -22.82 30.05 57.18
CA ARG A 847 -24.16 30.64 57.10
C ARG A 847 -25.29 29.61 56.97
N GLU A 848 -24.95 28.34 56.78
CA GLU A 848 -25.82 27.18 57.03
C GLU A 848 -25.92 26.95 58.54
#